data_AF-A0A5N5GUV1-F1
#
_entry.id   AF-A0A5N5GUV1-F1
#
_cell.length_a   1.000
_cell.length_b   1.000
_cell.length_c   1.000
_cell.angle_alpha   90.00
_cell.angle_beta   90.00
_cell.angle_gamma   90.00
#
_symmetry.space_group_name_H-M   'P 1'
#
loop_
_entity.id
_entity.type
_entity.pdbx_description
1 polymer ?
#
loop_
_entity_poly.entity_id
_entity_poly.type
_entity_poly.pdbx_seq_one_letter_code
_entity_poly.pdbx_strand_id
1 'polypeptide(L)'
;MASCKWVPPIFTVLLILLLLISSASSLTPEELAQIPVKFFDFAKRQELFDYMVGVRRKIHENPELGFEEFETSKLIRDELDRMDVRYKYPFAGTGVVGFVGSGGSPFVAIRADMDALAMQESVEWEHKSKVAGKMHACGHDAHVAMLLGAAKILQEHRHELQGTVVLVFQPAEEGGGGAKKMVDEGALENVGAIFGLHVAANHPIGSVASRSGPFLAASGFFEAVISGKGGHAAIPQHTIDPILAASYVIVSLQHLVSREADPLDSQVVTVGKFQGGGAFNVIPDSVTIGGTFRAFSKESFMHLKQRIEEVITRQASVQRCNATVLFNEKAKPFYPVVINDRDLHQHFLNVAGDLLGPRNIIERQPTMGAEDFAFYQEVIPGYFFVVGMKNESQGELEPGHSPNFRVNEDVLLYGAALHVSLATSSSKIPLNQCSRLLKSLELKYDEQCDCWVLEPFDSSIHSVSKSLPSPSSFSAPSPSCCTSPTTYFTVPSLPKRREGRFLFWKIVVRFWKCFKPRPCSGTAKNDPKGMRPCGGDDSAKMRSGMQSPLQGQHRAVYYSAMSADERDENLKEVIFYCRKSSSTEPTEVDDDFSLPTWDDPSLNDSRPMDTQGQEELVREMEKSQAQQSRLWRVLFALLLFCFAVFLLYSICQQVLSPWELRYHAYFMEEMLSWMIISADWLAVVTYSSAIIGLLHDSKHHRQWIWYSLFSGIVLAAFWLYYMLRLPRFRWDVIWLPFGPLSGAALALYVDHLLTESSEEIRKLRGYMEMERELVQA
;
A
#
# COMPACT_ATOMS: atom_id res chain seq x y z
N MET A 1 22.04 -66.26 16.23
CA MET A 1 21.91 -65.69 14.87
C MET A 1 21.05 -64.45 15.02
N ALA A 2 21.66 -63.27 15.08
CA ALA A 2 21.86 -62.34 13.95
C ALA A 2 20.55 -61.59 13.64
N SER A 3 20.45 -60.26 13.52
CA SER A 3 21.44 -59.21 13.43
C SER A 3 20.74 -57.86 13.69
N CYS A 4 21.20 -57.14 14.71
CA CYS A 4 20.94 -55.72 14.90
C CYS A 4 21.99 -54.97 14.07
N LYS A 5 21.62 -54.15 13.07
CA LYS A 5 22.56 -53.25 12.38
C LYS A 5 21.95 -52.27 11.35
N TRP A 6 22.37 -51.01 11.50
CA TRP A 6 22.45 -49.88 10.53
C TRP A 6 21.25 -48.92 10.37
N VAL A 7 21.26 -47.87 11.21
CA VAL A 7 20.94 -46.50 10.77
C VAL A 7 22.28 -45.85 10.37
N PRO A 8 22.41 -45.15 9.22
CA PRO A 8 23.71 -44.69 8.75
C PRO A 8 24.24 -43.53 9.61
N PRO A 9 25.56 -43.46 9.89
CA PRO A 9 26.19 -42.39 10.67
C PRO A 9 26.23 -41.04 9.95
N ILE A 10 25.68 -40.95 8.73
CA ILE A 10 25.63 -39.73 7.92
C ILE A 10 24.65 -38.72 8.53
N PHE A 11 23.54 -39.19 9.12
CA PHE A 11 22.51 -38.29 9.66
C PHE A 11 22.97 -37.58 10.93
N THR A 12 23.69 -38.28 11.81
CA THR A 12 24.30 -37.70 13.01
C THR A 12 25.48 -36.80 12.68
N VAL A 13 26.28 -37.14 11.67
CA VAL A 13 27.39 -36.28 11.22
C VAL A 13 26.87 -35.02 10.51
N LEU A 14 25.79 -35.09 9.73
CA LEU A 14 25.15 -33.89 9.15
C LEU A 14 24.52 -33.01 10.23
N LEU A 15 23.89 -33.59 11.26
CA LEU A 15 23.28 -32.84 12.36
C LEU A 15 24.36 -32.14 13.20
N ILE A 16 25.49 -32.81 13.43
CA ILE A 16 26.63 -32.25 14.16
C ILE A 16 27.37 -31.21 13.29
N LEU A 17 27.48 -31.38 11.98
CA LEU A 17 27.98 -30.34 11.08
C LEU A 17 27.05 -29.12 11.03
N LEU A 18 25.72 -29.31 11.02
CA LEU A 18 24.73 -28.24 11.09
C LEU A 18 24.79 -27.48 12.44
N LEU A 19 25.04 -28.21 13.54
CA LEU A 19 25.24 -27.61 14.87
C LEU A 19 26.60 -26.89 14.99
N LEU A 20 27.65 -27.38 14.32
CA LEU A 20 28.98 -26.75 14.28
C LEU A 20 29.07 -25.57 13.29
N ILE A 21 28.24 -25.54 12.24
CA ILE A 21 28.12 -24.38 11.34
C ILE A 21 27.27 -23.27 12.01
N SER A 22 26.42 -23.62 12.98
CA SER A 22 25.66 -22.65 13.77
C SER A 22 26.47 -21.98 14.90
N SER A 23 27.77 -22.30 15.05
CA SER A 23 28.65 -21.63 16.02
C SER A 23 29.45 -20.46 15.42
N ALA A 24 29.04 -19.93 14.26
CA ALA A 24 29.35 -18.55 13.94
C ALA A 24 28.61 -17.68 14.96
N SER A 25 29.34 -16.83 15.68
CA SER A 25 28.89 -16.00 16.79
C SER A 25 27.64 -15.17 16.45
N SER A 26 26.45 -15.76 16.56
CA SER A 26 25.19 -15.05 16.41
C SER A 26 24.83 -14.45 17.76
N LEU A 27 24.90 -13.12 17.85
CA LEU A 27 24.43 -12.36 18.99
C LEU A 27 22.99 -12.77 19.34
N THR A 28 22.70 -12.94 20.62
CA THR A 28 21.35 -13.23 21.12
C THR A 28 20.38 -12.07 20.81
N PRO A 29 19.06 -12.31 20.74
CA PRO A 29 18.08 -11.23 20.54
C PRO A 29 18.19 -10.09 21.56
N GLU A 30 18.57 -10.40 22.81
CA GLU A 30 18.82 -9.42 23.86
C GLU A 30 20.11 -8.61 23.63
N GLU A 31 21.19 -9.24 23.14
CA GLU A 31 22.41 -8.54 22.76
C GLU A 31 22.21 -7.64 21.53
N LEU A 32 21.35 -8.05 20.59
CA LEU A 32 20.98 -7.27 19.41
C LEU A 32 20.14 -6.03 19.77
N ALA A 33 19.19 -6.15 20.69
CA ALA A 33 18.39 -5.02 21.19
C ALA A 33 19.22 -4.00 21.99
N GLN A 34 20.38 -4.42 22.52
CA GLN A 34 21.29 -3.52 23.22
C GLN A 34 22.19 -2.68 22.29
N ILE A 35 22.31 -3.04 21.00
CA ILE A 35 23.19 -2.32 20.06
C ILE A 35 22.76 -0.85 19.90
N PRO A 36 21.47 -0.53 19.62
CA PRO A 36 21.02 0.86 19.53
C PRO A 36 21.22 1.64 20.83
N VAL A 37 20.99 1.00 21.97
CA VAL A 37 21.17 1.60 23.30
C VAL A 37 22.65 1.92 23.56
N LYS A 38 23.57 1.05 23.18
CA LYS A 38 25.02 1.28 23.30
C LYS A 38 25.47 2.50 22.48
N PHE A 39 24.98 2.66 21.26
CA PHE A 39 25.30 3.83 20.44
C PHE A 39 24.70 5.12 21.02
N PHE A 40 23.51 5.03 21.61
CA PHE A 40 22.91 6.16 22.30
C PHE A 40 23.72 6.59 23.53
N ASP A 41 24.18 5.65 24.34
CA ASP A 41 25.05 5.94 25.49
C ASP A 41 26.43 6.46 25.06
N PHE A 42 26.93 6.02 23.91
CA PHE A 42 28.11 6.60 23.29
C PHE A 42 27.87 8.05 22.88
N ALA A 43 26.76 8.34 22.21
CA ALA A 43 26.37 9.68 21.78
C ALA A 43 26.20 10.67 22.96
N LYS A 44 25.86 10.17 24.16
CA LYS A 44 25.79 10.95 25.40
C LYS A 44 27.14 11.31 26.01
N ARG A 45 28.25 10.72 25.56
CA ARG A 45 29.57 11.07 26.11
C ARG A 45 29.81 12.56 25.88
N GLN A 46 30.11 13.27 26.96
CA GLN A 46 30.24 14.73 26.95
C GLN A 46 31.20 15.21 25.85
N GLU A 47 32.33 14.53 25.67
CA GLU A 47 33.31 14.85 24.63
C GLU A 47 32.73 14.79 23.20
N LEU A 48 31.90 13.78 22.90
CA LEU A 48 31.28 13.64 21.58
C LEU A 48 30.16 14.67 21.40
N PHE A 49 29.37 14.90 22.43
CA PHE A 49 28.32 15.93 22.40
C PHE A 49 28.90 17.32 22.17
N ASP A 50 29.92 17.71 22.94
CA ASP A 50 30.62 18.98 22.81
C ASP A 50 31.28 19.13 21.43
N TYR A 51 31.80 18.03 20.88
CA TYR A 51 32.30 18.00 19.50
C TYR A 51 31.21 18.32 18.47
N MET A 52 30.05 17.65 18.55
CA MET A 52 28.94 17.88 17.61
C MET A 52 28.42 19.32 17.73
N VAL A 53 28.26 19.83 18.96
CA VAL A 53 27.88 21.22 19.23
C VAL A 53 28.89 22.20 18.61
N GLY A 54 30.19 21.94 18.80
CA GLY A 54 31.25 22.77 18.23
C GLY A 54 31.25 22.79 16.70
N VAL A 55 31.02 21.63 16.05
CA VAL A 55 30.89 21.53 14.59
C VAL A 55 29.65 22.32 14.12
N ARG A 56 28.49 22.07 14.73
CA ARG A 56 27.23 22.73 14.37
C ARG A 56 27.37 24.25 14.44
N ARG A 57 27.94 24.77 15.53
CA ARG A 57 28.14 26.22 15.72
C ARG A 57 29.11 26.82 14.69
N LYS A 58 30.20 26.14 14.34
CA LYS A 58 31.12 26.61 13.28
C LYS A 58 30.43 26.75 11.93
N ILE A 59 29.59 25.78 11.58
CA ILE A 59 28.80 25.80 10.34
C ILE A 59 27.74 26.91 10.42
N HIS A 60 27.02 27.00 11.54
CA HIS A 60 25.99 28.03 11.75
C HIS A 60 26.51 29.47 11.65
N GLU A 61 27.72 29.72 12.16
CA GLU A 61 28.37 31.03 12.08
C GLU A 61 28.76 31.42 10.64
N ASN A 62 28.95 30.45 9.73
CA ASN A 62 29.45 30.67 8.38
C ASN A 62 28.52 29.99 7.32
N PRO A 63 27.23 30.38 7.24
CA PRO A 63 26.28 29.74 6.36
C PRO A 63 26.59 30.03 4.88
N GLU A 64 26.54 28.98 4.06
CA GLU A 64 26.78 29.03 2.61
C GLU A 64 25.54 28.55 1.85
N LEU A 65 25.27 29.11 0.66
CA LEU A 65 24.08 28.78 -0.12
C LEU A 65 24.30 27.51 -0.93
N GLY A 66 23.21 26.96 -1.49
CA GLY A 66 23.25 25.82 -2.39
C GLY A 66 24.30 25.95 -3.50
N PHE A 67 25.19 24.96 -3.60
CA PHE A 67 26.35 24.88 -4.51
C PHE A 67 27.50 25.86 -4.23
N GLU A 68 27.44 26.62 -3.14
CA GLU A 68 28.49 27.54 -2.67
C GLU A 68 29.12 27.08 -1.35
N GLU A 69 28.84 25.87 -0.88
CA GLU A 69 29.20 25.33 0.45
C GLU A 69 30.67 24.89 0.55
N PHE A 70 31.61 25.74 0.12
CA PHE A 70 33.03 25.40 0.03
C PHE A 70 33.70 25.25 1.40
N GLU A 71 33.43 26.16 2.34
CA GLU A 71 34.01 26.09 3.68
C GLU A 71 33.37 24.99 4.52
N THR A 72 32.05 24.78 4.37
CA THR A 72 31.34 23.66 5.02
C THR A 72 31.85 22.31 4.51
N SER A 73 31.98 22.16 3.19
CA SER A 73 32.57 20.96 2.56
C SER A 73 34.01 20.72 3.00
N LYS A 74 34.82 21.77 3.09
CA LYS A 74 36.18 21.70 3.60
C LYS A 74 36.23 21.27 5.07
N LEU A 75 35.38 21.84 5.93
CA LEU A 75 35.28 21.43 7.33
C LEU A 75 34.95 19.94 7.43
N ILE A 76 33.96 19.46 6.68
CA ILE A 76 33.58 18.04 6.65
C ILE A 76 34.78 17.16 6.28
N ARG A 77 35.51 17.50 5.21
CA ARG A 77 36.71 16.76 4.78
C ARG A 77 37.80 16.78 5.85
N ASP A 78 38.07 17.93 6.45
CA ASP A 78 39.06 18.05 7.53
C ASP A 78 38.70 17.16 8.74
N GLU A 79 37.41 17.07 9.11
CA GLU A 79 36.96 16.19 10.19
C GLU A 79 37.05 14.70 9.78
N LEU A 80 36.70 14.33 8.54
CA LEU A 80 36.84 12.96 8.05
C LEU A 80 38.31 12.52 7.98
N ASP A 81 39.22 13.40 7.56
CA ASP A 81 40.66 13.15 7.54
C ASP A 81 41.20 12.93 8.96
N ARG A 82 40.75 13.71 9.95
CA ARG A 82 41.12 13.50 11.37
C ARG A 82 40.64 12.18 11.94
N MET A 83 39.53 11.65 11.43
CA MET A 83 38.98 10.36 11.82
C MET A 83 39.59 9.18 11.05
N ASP A 84 40.47 9.43 10.06
CA ASP A 84 40.97 8.41 9.13
C ASP A 84 39.82 7.71 8.37
N VAL A 85 38.83 8.50 7.94
CA VAL A 85 37.70 8.04 7.13
C VAL A 85 37.96 8.38 5.67
N ARG A 86 37.99 7.35 4.81
CA ARG A 86 38.15 7.54 3.37
C ARG A 86 36.91 8.19 2.77
N TYR A 87 37.09 9.17 1.89
CA TYR A 87 36.00 9.83 1.18
C TYR A 87 36.32 10.11 -0.29
N LYS A 88 35.28 10.42 -1.05
CA LYS A 88 35.33 10.91 -2.44
C LYS A 88 34.75 12.33 -2.49
N TYR A 89 35.42 13.20 -3.24
CA TYR A 89 35.06 14.60 -3.49
C TYR A 89 35.72 15.04 -4.82
N PRO A 90 35.11 15.94 -5.60
CA PRO A 90 33.79 16.55 -5.38
C PRO A 90 32.64 15.70 -5.92
N PHE A 91 31.47 15.83 -5.29
CA PHE A 91 30.18 15.50 -5.89
C PHE A 91 29.28 16.73 -5.94
N ALA A 92 28.53 16.95 -7.02
CA ALA A 92 27.64 18.10 -7.17
C ALA A 92 28.34 19.44 -6.83
N GLY A 93 29.64 19.55 -7.13
CA GLY A 93 30.50 20.69 -6.77
C GLY A 93 31.11 20.61 -5.36
N THR A 94 30.27 20.56 -4.32
CA THR A 94 30.68 20.71 -2.90
C THR A 94 30.37 19.48 -2.04
N GLY A 95 29.57 18.54 -2.51
CA GLY A 95 29.20 17.31 -1.81
C GLY A 95 30.37 16.36 -1.55
N VAL A 96 30.26 15.60 -0.46
CA VAL A 96 31.29 14.67 0.04
C VAL A 96 30.65 13.32 0.34
N VAL A 97 31.29 12.22 -0.10
CA VAL A 97 30.83 10.86 0.21
C VAL A 97 31.92 10.10 0.95
N GLY A 98 31.69 9.81 2.24
CA GLY A 98 32.59 9.05 3.12
C GLY A 98 32.25 7.57 3.22
N PHE A 99 33.22 6.74 3.61
CA PHE A 99 33.07 5.28 3.72
C PHE A 99 33.67 4.77 5.03
N VAL A 100 32.84 4.14 5.87
CA VAL A 100 33.26 3.56 7.16
C VAL A 100 32.91 2.08 7.22
N GLY A 101 33.84 1.24 7.69
CA GLY A 101 33.64 -0.22 7.84
C GLY A 101 34.57 -1.04 6.94
N SER A 102 34.09 -2.20 6.49
CA SER A 102 34.93 -3.22 5.83
C SER A 102 35.38 -2.85 4.42
N GLY A 103 34.71 -1.89 3.77
CA GLY A 103 34.87 -1.60 2.34
C GLY A 103 34.14 -2.62 1.43
N GLY A 104 33.45 -3.60 2.01
CA GLY A 104 32.63 -4.59 1.31
C GLY A 104 31.13 -4.42 1.57
N SER A 105 30.34 -5.22 0.84
CA SER A 105 28.88 -5.32 1.00
C SER A 105 28.49 -5.89 2.37
N PRO A 106 27.32 -5.54 2.93
CA PRO A 106 26.33 -4.59 2.39
C PRO A 106 26.76 -3.13 2.53
N PHE A 107 26.32 -2.29 1.58
CA PHE A 107 26.50 -0.83 1.61
C PHE A 107 25.19 -0.16 2.01
N VAL A 108 25.19 0.63 3.08
CA VAL A 108 24.02 1.37 3.56
C VAL A 108 24.39 2.83 3.73
N ALA A 109 23.62 3.73 3.12
CA ALA A 109 23.88 5.16 3.16
C ALA A 109 23.09 5.86 4.27
N ILE A 110 23.73 6.87 4.87
CA ILE A 110 23.09 7.84 5.76
C ILE A 110 23.41 9.25 5.25
N ARG A 111 22.38 10.09 5.11
CA ARG A 111 22.47 11.39 4.45
C ARG A 111 22.24 12.56 5.41
N ALA A 112 23.02 13.62 5.21
CA ALA A 112 22.78 14.97 5.73
C ALA A 112 22.93 15.99 4.59
N ASP A 113 21.96 16.89 4.45
CA ASP A 113 22.07 18.13 3.69
C ASP A 113 22.94 19.15 4.43
N MET A 114 23.48 20.14 3.72
CA MET A 114 24.47 21.08 4.28
C MET A 114 24.30 22.54 3.89
N ASP A 115 23.38 22.89 2.99
CA ASP A 115 23.18 24.26 2.54
C ASP A 115 22.37 25.12 3.51
N ALA A 116 22.57 26.43 3.42
CA ALA A 116 21.83 27.46 4.15
C ALA A 116 20.87 28.23 3.24
N LEU A 117 20.09 29.13 3.84
CA LEU A 117 19.10 29.95 3.16
C LEU A 117 19.56 31.41 3.01
N ALA A 118 19.12 32.04 1.92
CA ALA A 118 19.31 33.47 1.65
C ALA A 118 18.33 34.32 2.48
N MET A 119 18.57 34.40 3.79
CA MET A 119 17.77 35.19 4.73
C MET A 119 18.60 35.69 5.91
N GLN A 120 18.15 36.78 6.52
CA GLN A 120 18.82 37.38 7.68
C GLN A 120 18.36 36.71 8.98
N GLU A 121 19.32 36.23 9.77
CA GLU A 121 19.06 35.77 11.14
C GLU A 121 18.70 36.95 12.04
N SER A 122 17.62 36.80 12.81
CA SER A 122 17.14 37.78 13.80
C SER A 122 17.40 37.36 15.25
N VAL A 123 17.85 36.12 15.48
CA VAL A 123 18.20 35.63 16.82
C VAL A 123 19.52 36.24 17.26
N GLU A 124 19.53 36.89 18.42
CA GLU A 124 20.75 37.42 19.02
C GLU A 124 21.35 36.43 20.02
N TRP A 125 22.46 35.79 19.65
CA TRP A 125 23.21 34.84 20.47
C TRP A 125 24.68 34.75 20.02
N GLU A 126 25.53 34.08 20.82
CA GLU A 126 27.00 34.06 20.63
C GLU A 126 27.45 33.51 19.27
N HIS A 127 26.77 32.49 18.75
CA HIS A 127 27.14 31.81 17.49
C HIS A 127 26.18 32.12 16.34
N LYS A 128 25.51 33.27 16.36
CA LYS A 128 24.70 33.73 15.23
C LYS A 128 25.54 33.85 13.96
N SER A 129 24.89 33.76 12.81
CA SER A 129 25.49 33.94 11.49
C SER A 129 26.33 35.22 11.44
N LYS A 130 27.59 35.06 11.00
CA LYS A 130 28.54 36.15 10.74
C LYS A 130 28.47 36.64 9.30
N VAL A 131 27.67 35.97 8.46
CA VAL A 131 27.49 36.28 7.04
C VAL A 131 26.13 36.93 6.83
N ALA A 132 26.15 38.24 6.53
CA ALA A 132 24.92 39.01 6.37
C ALA A 132 24.01 38.43 5.27
N GLY A 133 22.71 38.34 5.57
CA GLY A 133 21.70 37.83 4.64
C GLY A 133 21.75 36.31 4.38
N LYS A 134 22.52 35.54 5.17
CA LYS A 134 22.54 34.06 5.11
C LYS A 134 22.31 33.47 6.51
N MET A 135 21.55 32.39 6.61
CA MET A 135 21.22 31.70 7.86
C MET A 135 20.91 30.22 7.64
N HIS A 136 21.37 29.34 8.53
CA HIS A 136 20.84 27.97 8.62
C HIS A 136 19.47 27.96 9.33
N ALA A 137 18.43 28.34 8.61
CA ALA A 137 17.06 28.39 9.13
C ALA A 137 16.26 27.10 8.93
N CYS A 138 16.90 26.02 8.44
CA CYS A 138 16.28 24.70 8.26
C CYS A 138 16.94 23.60 9.12
N GLY A 139 18.08 23.90 9.78
CA GLY A 139 18.78 22.97 10.67
C GLY A 139 19.81 22.07 9.98
N HIS A 140 20.20 22.36 8.74
CA HIS A 140 21.18 21.55 7.97
C HIS A 140 22.57 21.54 8.64
N ASP A 141 22.92 22.60 9.37
CA ASP A 141 24.08 22.66 10.26
C ASP A 141 24.05 21.57 11.36
N ALA A 142 22.87 21.30 11.91
CA ALA A 142 22.66 20.23 12.88
C ALA A 142 22.72 18.85 12.21
N HIS A 143 22.18 18.69 11.00
CA HIS A 143 22.21 17.43 10.25
C HIS A 143 23.66 17.01 9.95
N VAL A 144 24.50 17.94 9.46
CA VAL A 144 25.93 17.69 9.22
C VAL A 144 26.64 17.30 10.52
N ALA A 145 26.39 18.02 11.62
CA ALA A 145 26.99 17.72 12.91
C ALA A 145 26.60 16.33 13.44
N MET A 146 25.33 15.94 13.31
CA MET A 146 24.85 14.60 13.65
C MET A 146 25.53 13.52 12.82
N LEU A 147 25.69 13.74 11.51
CA LEU A 147 26.30 12.77 10.60
C LEU A 147 27.81 12.62 10.86
N LEU A 148 28.52 13.71 11.17
CA LEU A 148 29.91 13.65 11.63
C LEU A 148 30.05 12.97 13.00
N GLY A 149 29.09 13.19 13.90
CA GLY A 149 29.00 12.44 15.16
C GLY A 149 28.82 10.95 14.93
N ALA A 150 27.91 10.57 14.03
CA ALA A 150 27.70 9.18 13.62
C ALA A 150 28.96 8.58 12.99
N ALA A 151 29.68 9.34 12.15
CA ALA A 151 30.94 8.91 11.56
C ALA A 151 31.98 8.56 12.62
N LYS A 152 32.10 9.37 13.68
CA LYS A 152 33.03 9.12 14.79
C LYS A 152 32.66 7.85 15.56
N ILE A 153 31.36 7.65 15.87
CA ILE A 153 30.86 6.43 16.51
C ILE A 153 31.18 5.19 15.64
N LEU A 154 30.85 5.24 14.35
CA LEU A 154 31.08 4.14 13.42
C LEU A 154 32.55 3.80 13.27
N GLN A 155 33.42 4.82 13.23
CA GLN A 155 34.85 4.64 13.04
C GLN A 155 35.53 3.99 14.26
N GLU A 156 35.06 4.32 15.47
CA GLU A 156 35.51 3.64 16.70
C GLU A 156 35.06 2.17 16.73
N HIS A 157 33.90 1.85 16.18
CA HIS A 157 33.36 0.49 16.11
C HIS A 157 33.59 -0.18 14.75
N ARG A 158 34.52 0.33 13.93
CA ARG A 158 34.67 -0.09 12.51
C ARG A 158 34.89 -1.60 12.33
N HIS A 159 35.51 -2.25 13.31
CA HIS A 159 35.82 -3.68 13.31
C HIS A 159 34.60 -4.55 13.63
N GLU A 160 33.54 -3.97 14.19
CA GLU A 160 32.28 -4.65 14.50
C GLU A 160 31.29 -4.58 13.32
N LEU A 161 31.59 -3.77 12.30
CA LEU A 161 30.72 -3.56 11.14
C LEU A 161 30.82 -4.73 10.15
N GLN A 162 29.69 -5.39 9.89
CA GLN A 162 29.58 -6.49 8.92
C GLN A 162 29.49 -6.02 7.45
N GLY A 163 29.73 -4.72 7.18
CA GLY A 163 29.56 -4.08 5.87
C GLY A 163 30.19 -2.69 5.85
N THR A 164 29.70 -1.84 4.94
CA THR A 164 30.18 -0.47 4.77
C THR A 164 29.04 0.52 4.92
N VAL A 165 29.21 1.50 5.81
CA VAL A 165 28.32 2.66 5.93
C VAL A 165 28.84 3.78 5.04
N VAL A 166 27.97 4.30 4.18
CA VAL A 166 28.25 5.40 3.25
C VAL A 166 27.69 6.69 3.84
N LEU A 167 28.56 7.66 4.09
CA LEU A 167 28.20 8.96 4.65
C LEU A 167 27.97 9.93 3.48
N VAL A 168 26.74 10.39 3.27
CA VAL A 168 26.40 11.29 2.15
C VAL A 168 26.17 12.70 2.69
N PHE A 169 27.13 13.60 2.46
CA PHE A 169 27.00 15.03 2.76
C PHE A 169 26.62 15.77 1.48
N GLN A 170 25.38 16.25 1.43
CA GLN A 170 24.73 16.70 0.21
C GLN A 170 24.57 18.23 0.17
N PRO A 171 24.97 18.91 -0.92
CA PRO A 171 24.69 20.33 -1.13
C PRO A 171 23.25 20.59 -1.57
N ALA A 172 22.88 21.88 -1.56
CA ALA A 172 21.81 22.44 -2.36
C ALA A 172 20.44 21.73 -2.28
N GLU A 173 20.00 21.35 -1.08
CA GLU A 173 18.66 20.80 -0.84
C GLU A 173 17.59 21.88 -1.11
N GLU A 174 17.85 23.15 -0.75
CA GLU A 174 16.87 24.25 -0.73
C GLU A 174 16.58 24.81 -2.15
N GLY A 175 16.06 23.93 -3.03
CA GLY A 175 15.65 24.23 -4.41
C GLY A 175 16.73 24.00 -5.47
N GLY A 176 17.93 23.54 -5.09
CA GLY A 176 19.03 23.28 -6.01
C GLY A 176 19.03 21.89 -6.63
N GLY A 177 18.35 20.92 -6.01
CA GLY A 177 18.33 19.52 -6.42
C GLY A 177 19.69 18.84 -6.33
N GLY A 178 20.44 19.11 -5.25
CA GLY A 178 21.76 18.52 -5.05
C GLY A 178 21.73 17.00 -4.99
N ALA A 179 20.70 16.38 -4.43
CA ALA A 179 20.53 14.93 -4.42
C ALA A 179 20.54 14.35 -5.84
N LYS A 180 19.84 15.01 -6.79
CA LYS A 180 19.81 14.58 -8.19
C LYS A 180 21.22 14.57 -8.79
N LYS A 181 21.99 15.64 -8.59
CA LYS A 181 23.37 15.72 -9.10
C LYS A 181 24.28 14.68 -8.44
N MET A 182 24.12 14.45 -7.14
CA MET A 182 24.86 13.40 -6.43
C MET A 182 24.58 12.01 -7.01
N VAL A 183 23.31 11.71 -7.33
CA VAL A 183 22.93 10.47 -8.01
C VAL A 183 23.54 10.38 -9.40
N ASP A 184 23.42 11.44 -10.21
CA ASP A 184 23.95 11.49 -11.59
C ASP A 184 25.47 11.28 -11.63
N GLU A 185 26.19 11.73 -10.59
CA GLU A 185 27.65 11.61 -10.45
C GLU A 185 28.11 10.32 -9.74
N GLY A 186 27.17 9.42 -9.38
CA GLY A 186 27.50 8.08 -8.86
C GLY A 186 27.71 7.98 -7.34
N ALA A 187 27.16 8.91 -6.55
CA ALA A 187 27.29 8.88 -5.08
C ALA A 187 26.72 7.61 -4.41
N LEU A 188 25.78 6.93 -5.07
CA LEU A 188 25.08 5.74 -4.54
C LEU A 188 25.50 4.42 -5.21
N GLU A 189 26.66 4.38 -5.88
CA GLU A 189 27.19 3.13 -6.43
C GLU A 189 27.25 2.03 -5.35
N ASN A 190 26.64 0.88 -5.65
CA ASN A 190 26.54 -0.30 -4.78
C ASN A 190 25.69 -0.15 -3.51
N VAL A 191 25.15 1.03 -3.21
CA VAL A 191 24.33 1.29 -2.00
C VAL A 191 22.99 0.57 -2.04
N GLY A 192 22.70 -0.27 -1.05
CA GLY A 192 21.48 -1.09 -0.94
C GLY A 192 20.26 -0.35 -0.40
N ALA A 193 20.47 0.57 0.53
CA ALA A 193 19.42 1.38 1.14
C ALA A 193 20.00 2.71 1.63
N ILE A 194 19.15 3.74 1.77
CA ILE A 194 19.55 5.06 2.28
C ILE A 194 18.58 5.55 3.36
N PHE A 195 19.13 6.14 4.43
CA PHE A 195 18.35 6.78 5.49
C PHE A 195 18.69 8.26 5.55
N GLY A 196 17.67 9.10 5.70
CA GLY A 196 17.80 10.53 5.96
C GLY A 196 16.92 10.94 7.13
N LEU A 197 17.29 12.03 7.79
CA LEU A 197 16.49 12.62 8.85
C LEU A 197 16.40 14.14 8.68
N HIS A 198 15.41 14.72 9.34
CA HIS A 198 15.29 16.16 9.47
C HIS A 198 14.88 16.54 10.90
N VAL A 199 15.45 17.61 11.46
CA VAL A 199 15.01 18.12 12.78
C VAL A 199 13.60 18.69 12.72
N ALA A 200 12.82 18.55 13.79
CA ALA A 200 11.47 19.07 13.85
C ALA A 200 11.17 19.84 15.15
N ALA A 201 10.90 21.13 15.00
CA ALA A 201 10.60 22.07 16.07
C ALA A 201 9.30 21.75 16.83
N ASN A 202 8.36 21.04 16.20
CA ASN A 202 7.04 20.77 16.72
C ASN A 202 6.90 19.40 17.44
N HIS A 203 7.95 18.57 17.41
CA HIS A 203 7.95 17.24 18.05
C HIS A 203 8.82 17.23 19.31
N PRO A 204 8.39 16.56 20.41
CA PRO A 204 9.17 16.47 21.65
C PRO A 204 10.57 15.93 21.42
N ILE A 205 11.54 16.45 22.16
CA ILE A 205 12.88 15.88 22.19
C ILE A 205 12.85 14.40 22.58
N GLY A 206 13.69 13.59 21.93
CA GLY A 206 13.71 12.14 22.13
C GLY A 206 12.55 11.39 21.49
N SER A 207 11.74 12.07 20.66
CA SER A 207 10.74 11.43 19.80
C SER A 207 11.14 11.49 18.33
N VAL A 208 10.62 10.55 17.55
CA VAL A 208 10.74 10.53 16.10
C VAL A 208 9.36 10.44 15.47
N ALA A 209 9.19 11.01 14.28
CA ALA A 209 7.93 10.92 13.56
C ALA A 209 8.11 10.52 12.09
N SER A 210 7.35 9.54 11.64
CA SER A 210 7.39 9.06 10.25
C SER A 210 6.14 8.23 9.92
N ARG A 211 6.09 7.68 8.69
CA ARG A 211 5.10 6.73 8.21
C ARG A 211 5.67 5.91 7.05
N SER A 212 5.03 4.78 6.72
CA SER A 212 5.25 4.09 5.44
C SER A 212 4.51 4.79 4.29
N GLY A 213 5.07 4.72 3.08
CA GLY A 213 4.48 5.30 1.88
C GLY A 213 4.74 6.81 1.74
N PRO A 214 3.87 7.57 1.04
CA PRO A 214 4.09 8.99 0.79
C PRO A 214 4.25 9.79 2.10
N PHE A 215 5.35 10.52 2.22
CA PHE A 215 5.71 11.33 3.40
C PHE A 215 5.69 12.83 3.09
N LEU A 216 6.31 13.23 1.98
CA LEU A 216 6.33 14.60 1.46
C LEU A 216 5.88 14.61 -0.02
N ALA A 217 5.25 15.71 -0.44
CA ALA A 217 4.70 15.82 -1.78
C ALA A 217 5.78 16.09 -2.82
N ALA A 218 5.54 15.65 -4.05
CA ALA A 218 6.25 16.17 -5.21
C ALA A 218 5.95 17.67 -5.36
N SER A 219 6.90 18.42 -5.91
CA SER A 219 6.78 19.87 -6.09
C SER A 219 7.33 20.33 -7.42
N GLY A 220 6.53 21.14 -8.11
CA GLY A 220 6.89 21.76 -9.37
C GLY A 220 6.49 23.22 -9.44
N PHE A 221 7.01 23.90 -10.46
CA PHE A 221 6.81 25.32 -10.70
C PHE A 221 6.32 25.52 -12.12
N PHE A 222 5.53 26.57 -12.34
CA PHE A 222 5.19 27.01 -13.68
C PHE A 222 5.22 28.54 -13.75
N GLU A 223 5.58 29.05 -14.90
CA GLU A 223 5.39 30.43 -15.30
C GLU A 223 4.70 30.45 -16.66
N ALA A 224 3.78 31.37 -16.87
CA ALA A 224 3.12 31.53 -18.15
C ALA A 224 3.02 33.00 -18.55
N VAL A 225 3.37 33.26 -19.81
CA VAL A 225 3.22 34.58 -20.43
C VAL A 225 2.00 34.54 -21.34
N ILE A 226 0.98 35.32 -20.99
CA ILE A 226 -0.26 35.47 -21.74
C ILE A 226 -0.18 36.77 -22.54
N SER A 227 -0.18 36.66 -23.87
CA SER A 227 0.00 37.76 -24.81
C SER A 227 -1.30 38.07 -25.55
N GLY A 228 -1.66 39.34 -25.57
CA GLY A 228 -2.83 39.87 -26.27
C GLY A 228 -2.43 41.01 -27.20
N LYS A 229 -3.19 42.10 -27.15
CA LYS A 229 -2.93 43.33 -27.89
C LYS A 229 -3.37 44.52 -27.05
N GLY A 230 -2.42 45.32 -26.60
CA GLY A 230 -2.66 46.48 -25.76
C GLY A 230 -3.31 47.65 -26.50
N GLY A 231 -3.65 48.69 -25.73
CA GLY A 231 -4.23 49.92 -26.26
C GLY A 231 -4.91 50.79 -25.21
N HIS A 232 -5.59 51.84 -25.67
CA HIS A 232 -6.29 52.77 -24.77
C HIS A 232 -7.50 52.09 -24.13
N ALA A 233 -7.59 52.10 -22.79
CA ALA A 233 -8.66 51.42 -22.05
C ALA A 233 -10.09 51.89 -22.35
N ALA A 234 -10.26 53.11 -22.90
CA ALA A 234 -11.57 53.65 -23.30
C ALA A 234 -12.05 53.12 -24.67
N ILE A 235 -11.21 52.36 -25.39
CA ILE A 235 -11.49 51.87 -26.75
C ILE A 235 -11.18 50.36 -26.84
N PRO A 236 -11.79 49.52 -25.98
CA PRO A 236 -11.41 48.10 -25.85
C PRO A 236 -11.75 47.25 -27.08
N GLN A 237 -12.63 47.70 -27.98
CA GLN A 237 -12.92 46.99 -29.23
C GLN A 237 -11.71 46.86 -30.17
N HIS A 238 -10.63 47.63 -29.95
CA HIS A 238 -9.39 47.55 -30.73
C HIS A 238 -8.26 46.78 -30.04
N THR A 239 -8.51 46.25 -28.83
CA THR A 239 -7.56 45.52 -28.00
C THR A 239 -7.95 44.05 -27.86
N ILE A 240 -7.03 43.26 -27.34
CA ILE A 240 -7.24 41.89 -26.86
C ILE A 240 -6.65 41.88 -25.45
N ASP A 241 -7.49 41.87 -24.43
CA ASP A 241 -7.09 42.14 -23.05
C ASP A 241 -6.49 40.91 -22.35
N PRO A 242 -5.16 40.88 -22.09
CA PRO A 242 -4.52 39.76 -21.41
C PRO A 242 -4.77 39.73 -19.89
N ILE A 243 -5.20 40.84 -19.26
CA ILE A 243 -5.58 40.86 -17.83
C ILE A 243 -6.85 40.05 -17.62
N LEU A 244 -7.84 40.24 -18.49
CA LEU A 244 -9.08 39.47 -18.44
C LEU A 244 -8.81 37.98 -18.72
N ALA A 245 -7.96 37.68 -19.70
CA ALA A 245 -7.54 36.31 -20.01
C ALA A 245 -6.85 35.62 -18.83
N ALA A 246 -5.86 36.27 -18.20
CA ALA A 246 -5.16 35.75 -17.03
C ALA A 246 -6.10 35.49 -15.85
N SER A 247 -7.09 36.37 -15.64
CA SER A 247 -8.08 36.22 -14.56
C SER A 247 -8.92 34.94 -14.73
N TYR A 248 -9.40 34.68 -15.95
CA TYR A 248 -10.14 33.45 -16.25
C TYR A 248 -9.27 32.19 -16.18
N VAL A 249 -8.02 32.27 -16.60
CA VAL A 249 -7.04 31.18 -16.45
C VAL A 249 -6.88 30.80 -14.98
N ILE A 250 -6.68 31.78 -14.09
CA ILE A 250 -6.48 31.53 -12.66
C ILE A 250 -7.69 30.86 -12.01
N VAL A 251 -8.89 31.34 -12.30
CA VAL A 251 -10.13 30.72 -11.81
C VAL A 251 -10.24 29.29 -12.33
N SER A 252 -9.94 29.06 -13.60
CA SER A 252 -10.02 27.73 -14.21
C SER A 252 -9.00 26.75 -13.65
N LEU A 253 -7.79 27.20 -13.30
CA LEU A 253 -6.78 26.36 -12.64
C LEU A 253 -7.28 25.76 -11.32
N GLN A 254 -8.19 26.46 -10.59
CA GLN A 254 -8.74 25.94 -9.34
C GLN A 254 -9.68 24.74 -9.55
N HIS A 255 -10.20 24.54 -10.77
CA HIS A 255 -11.03 23.39 -11.10
C HIS A 255 -10.21 22.09 -11.19
N LEU A 256 -8.90 22.16 -11.44
CA LEU A 256 -8.04 20.97 -11.48
C LEU A 256 -8.10 20.23 -10.13
N VAL A 257 -7.86 20.95 -9.03
CA VAL A 257 -7.92 20.34 -7.69
C VAL A 257 -9.37 20.13 -7.24
N SER A 258 -10.26 21.08 -7.49
CA SER A 258 -11.61 20.99 -6.90
C SER A 258 -12.52 20.00 -7.63
N ARG A 259 -12.36 19.77 -8.94
CA ARG A 259 -13.29 19.00 -9.79
C ARG A 259 -12.66 17.84 -10.56
N GLU A 260 -11.38 17.91 -10.92
CA GLU A 260 -10.73 16.84 -11.71
C GLU A 260 -10.00 15.81 -10.82
N ALA A 261 -9.34 16.26 -9.75
CA ALA A 261 -8.64 15.37 -8.83
C ALA A 261 -9.60 14.46 -8.03
N ASP A 262 -9.16 13.22 -7.74
CA ASP A 262 -9.85 12.36 -6.78
C ASP A 262 -9.87 13.07 -5.41
N PRO A 263 -11.03 13.21 -4.74
CA PRO A 263 -11.10 13.82 -3.41
C PRO A 263 -10.19 13.17 -2.34
N LEU A 264 -9.74 11.93 -2.54
CA LEU A 264 -8.78 11.22 -1.68
C LEU A 264 -7.31 11.41 -2.11
N ASP A 265 -7.07 11.92 -3.31
CA ASP A 265 -5.75 12.27 -3.82
C ASP A 265 -5.49 13.76 -3.60
N SER A 266 -4.74 14.07 -2.55
CA SER A 266 -4.47 15.47 -2.19
C SER A 266 -3.48 16.10 -3.17
N GLN A 267 -3.94 17.13 -3.87
CA GLN A 267 -3.16 17.93 -4.83
C GLN A 267 -3.26 19.42 -4.49
N VAL A 268 -2.27 20.20 -4.90
CA VAL A 268 -2.27 21.67 -4.74
C VAL A 268 -1.85 22.31 -6.05
N VAL A 269 -2.55 23.37 -6.44
CA VAL A 269 -2.11 24.34 -7.45
C VAL A 269 -2.22 25.71 -6.83
N THR A 270 -1.13 26.47 -6.81
CA THR A 270 -1.10 27.82 -6.24
C THR A 270 -0.52 28.78 -7.26
N VAL A 271 -1.28 29.81 -7.62
CA VAL A 271 -0.77 30.94 -8.42
C VAL A 271 -0.23 31.97 -7.44
N GLY A 272 1.10 32.08 -7.36
CA GLY A 272 1.79 33.00 -6.44
C GLY A 272 2.27 34.30 -7.10
N LYS A 273 2.22 34.38 -8.45
CA LYS A 273 2.70 35.52 -9.24
C LYS A 273 1.61 35.95 -10.23
N PHE A 274 1.34 37.26 -10.24
CA PHE A 274 0.50 37.92 -11.24
C PHE A 274 1.11 39.29 -11.54
N GLN A 275 1.59 39.51 -12.76
CA GLN A 275 2.24 40.75 -13.17
C GLN A 275 1.77 41.18 -14.56
N GLY A 276 1.20 42.38 -14.68
CA GLY A 276 0.86 42.96 -15.97
C GLY A 276 0.25 44.35 -15.87
N GLY A 277 0.52 45.19 -16.87
CA GLY A 277 0.10 46.59 -16.87
C GLY A 277 0.88 47.47 -15.87
N GLY A 278 0.65 48.78 -15.97
CA GLY A 278 1.27 49.76 -15.08
C GLY A 278 0.55 51.11 -15.05
N ALA A 279 -0.05 51.51 -16.17
CA ALA A 279 -0.89 52.70 -16.26
C ALA A 279 -2.38 52.33 -16.13
N PHE A 280 -3.15 53.15 -15.40
CA PHE A 280 -4.58 52.90 -15.13
C PHE A 280 -5.48 52.99 -16.38
N ASN A 281 -5.02 53.63 -17.45
CA ASN A 281 -5.78 53.91 -18.67
C ASN A 281 -5.27 53.13 -19.89
N VAL A 282 -4.43 52.12 -19.69
CA VAL A 282 -3.81 51.31 -20.74
C VAL A 282 -4.07 49.83 -20.49
N ILE A 283 -4.60 49.14 -21.51
CA ILE A 283 -4.62 47.67 -21.55
C ILE A 283 -3.22 47.22 -22.00
N PRO A 284 -2.50 46.35 -21.26
CA PRO A 284 -1.15 45.93 -21.61
C PRO A 284 -1.13 44.93 -22.78
N ASP A 285 0.05 44.74 -23.38
CA ASP A 285 0.26 43.72 -24.41
C ASP A 285 0.37 42.30 -23.84
N SER A 286 0.77 42.15 -22.57
CA SER A 286 0.94 40.84 -21.94
C SER A 286 0.78 40.87 -20.42
N VAL A 287 0.48 39.69 -19.85
CA VAL A 287 0.49 39.40 -18.40
C VAL A 287 1.31 38.14 -18.16
N THR A 288 2.16 38.17 -17.14
CA THR A 288 2.88 36.99 -16.64
C THR A 288 2.24 36.48 -15.36
N ILE A 289 1.87 35.21 -15.35
CA ILE A 289 1.42 34.51 -14.15
C ILE A 289 2.41 33.41 -13.80
N GLY A 290 2.46 32.99 -12.54
CA GLY A 290 3.33 31.89 -12.13
C GLY A 290 2.94 31.32 -10.77
N GLY A 291 3.41 30.12 -10.50
CA GLY A 291 2.92 29.36 -9.37
C GLY A 291 3.66 28.06 -9.10
N THR A 292 3.12 27.31 -8.14
CA THR A 292 3.59 25.98 -7.76
C THR A 292 2.46 24.96 -7.86
N PHE A 293 2.82 23.70 -8.03
CA PHE A 293 1.88 22.59 -7.96
C PHE A 293 2.51 21.39 -7.25
N ARG A 294 1.67 20.60 -6.57
CA ARG A 294 2.11 19.52 -5.68
C ARG A 294 1.14 18.34 -5.70
N ALA A 295 1.65 17.14 -5.52
CA ALA A 295 0.86 15.91 -5.37
C ALA A 295 1.65 14.82 -4.61
N PHE A 296 0.94 13.84 -4.04
CA PHE A 296 1.55 12.71 -3.32
C PHE A 296 1.78 11.45 -4.16
N SER A 297 1.59 11.53 -5.48
CA SER A 297 1.93 10.45 -6.42
C SER A 297 2.60 11.01 -7.67
N LYS A 298 3.49 10.22 -8.28
CA LYS A 298 4.15 10.59 -9.55
C LYS A 298 3.12 10.76 -10.68
N GLU A 299 2.14 9.85 -10.76
CA GLU A 299 1.07 9.88 -11.76
C GLU A 299 0.25 11.16 -11.65
N SER A 300 -0.26 11.46 -10.45
CA SER A 300 -1.05 12.67 -10.17
C SER A 300 -0.25 13.93 -10.43
N PHE A 301 1.04 13.95 -10.06
CA PHE A 301 1.92 15.09 -10.30
C PHE A 301 2.11 15.37 -11.79
N MET A 302 2.39 14.34 -12.59
CA MET A 302 2.59 14.47 -14.03
C MET A 302 1.29 14.82 -14.77
N HIS A 303 0.17 14.22 -14.36
CA HIS A 303 -1.15 14.58 -14.88
C HIS A 303 -1.48 16.04 -14.56
N LEU A 304 -1.24 16.49 -13.33
CA LEU A 304 -1.48 17.88 -12.93
C LEU A 304 -0.63 18.86 -13.73
N LYS A 305 0.66 18.56 -13.95
CA LYS A 305 1.55 19.35 -14.82
C LYS A 305 0.96 19.52 -16.22
N GLN A 306 0.57 18.41 -16.87
CA GLN A 306 -0.03 18.43 -18.21
C GLN A 306 -1.32 19.28 -18.23
N ARG A 307 -2.21 19.07 -17.25
CA ARG A 307 -3.48 19.79 -17.16
C ARG A 307 -3.31 21.28 -16.89
N ILE A 308 -2.30 21.70 -16.14
CA ILE A 308 -1.95 23.12 -15.95
C ILE A 308 -1.64 23.77 -17.30
N GLU A 309 -0.79 23.13 -18.12
CA GLU A 309 -0.44 23.65 -19.45
C GLU A 309 -1.67 23.76 -20.36
N GLU A 310 -2.48 22.70 -20.41
CA GLU A 310 -3.70 22.66 -21.23
C GLU A 310 -4.72 23.72 -20.80
N VAL A 311 -4.94 23.91 -19.49
CA VAL A 311 -5.88 24.93 -18.99
C VAL A 311 -5.39 26.33 -19.31
N ILE A 312 -4.11 26.64 -19.08
CA ILE A 312 -3.56 27.97 -19.36
C ILE A 312 -3.68 28.32 -20.83
N THR A 313 -3.23 27.43 -21.71
CA THR A 313 -3.22 27.65 -23.17
C THR A 313 -4.64 27.76 -23.73
N ARG A 314 -5.54 26.84 -23.36
CA ARG A 314 -6.90 26.81 -23.89
C ARG A 314 -7.75 27.95 -23.36
N GLN A 315 -7.68 28.29 -22.06
CA GLN A 315 -8.48 29.39 -21.51
C GLN A 315 -8.02 30.76 -22.03
N ALA A 316 -6.72 30.97 -22.23
CA ALA A 316 -6.22 32.18 -22.88
C ALA A 316 -6.76 32.31 -24.32
N SER A 317 -6.81 31.20 -25.07
CA SER A 317 -7.29 31.20 -26.46
C SER A 317 -8.76 31.60 -26.60
N VAL A 318 -9.62 31.25 -25.63
CA VAL A 318 -11.03 31.67 -25.60
C VAL A 318 -11.16 33.19 -25.57
N GLN A 319 -10.21 33.88 -24.94
CA GLN A 319 -10.12 35.34 -24.88
C GLN A 319 -9.31 35.94 -26.04
N ARG A 320 -9.00 35.14 -27.07
CA ARG A 320 -8.18 35.50 -28.25
C ARG A 320 -6.72 35.84 -27.91
N CYS A 321 -6.25 35.47 -26.72
CA CYS A 321 -4.84 35.60 -26.33
C CYS A 321 -4.05 34.34 -26.72
N ASN A 322 -2.74 34.50 -26.90
CA ASN A 322 -1.80 33.39 -26.95
C ASN A 322 -1.16 33.20 -25.56
N ALA A 323 -0.81 31.98 -25.18
CA ALA A 323 -0.10 31.73 -23.92
C ALA A 323 1.04 30.74 -24.13
N THR A 324 2.17 31.02 -23.48
CA THR A 324 3.32 30.11 -23.43
C THR A 324 3.59 29.75 -21.99
N VAL A 325 3.69 28.45 -21.69
CA VAL A 325 3.91 27.92 -20.34
C VAL A 325 5.35 27.39 -20.26
N LEU A 326 6.03 27.72 -19.18
CA LEU A 326 7.41 27.38 -18.89
C LEU A 326 7.45 26.70 -17.52
N PHE A 327 7.88 25.45 -17.51
CA PHE A 327 8.08 24.66 -16.29
C PHE A 327 9.51 24.80 -15.72
N ASN A 328 10.46 25.26 -16.54
CA ASN A 328 11.86 25.55 -16.21
C ASN A 328 12.63 24.42 -15.49
N GLU A 329 12.31 23.16 -15.80
CA GLU A 329 12.90 21.96 -15.19
C GLU A 329 14.43 21.90 -15.27
N LYS A 330 15.02 22.46 -16.34
CA LYS A 330 16.48 22.50 -16.53
C LYS A 330 17.19 23.38 -15.49
N ALA A 331 16.55 24.47 -15.08
CA ALA A 331 17.13 25.40 -14.12
C ALA A 331 16.70 25.07 -12.68
N LYS A 332 15.50 24.54 -12.50
CA LYS A 332 14.95 24.10 -11.19
C LYS A 332 14.30 22.74 -11.36
N PRO A 333 14.96 21.65 -10.94
CA PRO A 333 14.40 20.32 -11.07
C PRO A 333 13.14 20.19 -10.22
N PHE A 334 12.15 19.45 -10.71
CA PHE A 334 10.97 19.11 -9.93
C PHE A 334 11.31 18.05 -8.90
N TYR A 335 10.82 18.25 -7.68
CA TYR A 335 11.12 17.32 -6.60
C TYR A 335 10.11 16.17 -6.68
N PRO A 336 10.57 14.91 -6.74
CA PRO A 336 9.68 13.75 -6.67
C PRO A 336 9.01 13.64 -5.30
N VAL A 337 8.07 12.71 -5.19
CA VAL A 337 7.41 12.41 -3.91
C VAL A 337 8.40 11.69 -3.00
N VAL A 338 8.53 12.12 -1.74
CA VAL A 338 9.26 11.32 -0.74
C VAL A 338 8.38 10.15 -0.35
N ILE A 339 8.80 8.93 -0.69
CA ILE A 339 8.05 7.69 -0.44
C ILE A 339 8.91 6.77 0.41
N ASN A 340 8.51 6.61 1.67
CA ASN A 340 9.19 5.72 2.60
C ASN A 340 8.89 4.27 2.27
N ASP A 341 9.96 3.51 2.00
CA ASP A 341 9.89 2.08 1.75
C ASP A 341 9.25 1.34 2.94
N ARG A 342 8.44 0.32 2.65
CA ARG A 342 7.66 -0.40 3.65
C ARG A 342 8.52 -1.29 4.54
N ASP A 343 9.53 -1.94 3.97
CA ASP A 343 10.40 -2.85 4.72
C ASP A 343 11.37 -2.03 5.58
N LEU A 344 11.87 -0.91 5.04
CA LEU A 344 12.65 0.05 5.82
C LEU A 344 11.83 0.73 6.92
N HIS A 345 10.52 0.93 6.73
CA HIS A 345 9.64 1.41 7.79
C HIS A 345 9.58 0.45 8.96
N GLN A 346 9.41 -0.85 8.70
CA GLN A 346 9.39 -1.84 9.78
C GLN A 346 10.75 -1.91 10.49
N HIS A 347 11.84 -1.82 9.74
CA HIS A 347 13.19 -1.72 10.30
C HIS A 347 13.33 -0.50 11.22
N PHE A 348 12.86 0.66 10.76
CA PHE A 348 12.86 1.89 11.55
C PHE A 348 12.04 1.76 12.83
N LEU A 349 10.83 1.18 12.79
CA LEU A 349 9.99 0.98 13.98
C LEU A 349 10.71 0.14 15.03
N ASN A 350 11.41 -0.91 14.60
CA ASN A 350 12.18 -1.77 15.51
C ASN A 350 13.35 -1.00 16.13
N VAL A 351 14.20 -0.38 15.30
CA VAL A 351 15.41 0.32 15.76
C VAL A 351 15.08 1.54 16.64
N ALA A 352 14.13 2.37 16.20
CA ALA A 352 13.69 3.52 16.98
C ALA A 352 12.95 3.09 18.25
N GLY A 353 12.23 1.97 18.21
CA GLY A 353 11.52 1.41 19.36
C GLY A 353 12.49 0.91 20.44
N ASP A 354 13.57 0.25 20.02
CA ASP A 354 14.63 -0.21 20.92
C ASP A 354 15.41 0.96 21.54
N LEU A 355 15.67 2.02 20.74
CA LEU A 355 16.48 3.18 21.17
C LEU A 355 15.70 4.18 22.03
N LEU A 356 14.47 4.52 21.63
CA LEU A 356 13.66 5.59 22.23
C LEU A 356 12.48 5.07 23.04
N GLY A 357 12.09 3.81 22.85
CA GLY A 357 10.83 3.27 23.36
C GLY A 357 9.67 3.51 22.38
N PRO A 358 8.71 2.57 22.27
CA PRO A 358 7.64 2.62 21.27
C PRO A 358 6.71 3.83 21.41
N ARG A 359 6.58 4.40 22.61
CA ARG A 359 5.75 5.59 22.86
C ARG A 359 6.32 6.87 22.25
N ASN A 360 7.60 6.86 21.92
CA ASN A 360 8.31 8.01 21.35
C ASN A 360 8.38 7.94 19.82
N ILE A 361 7.69 6.98 19.21
CA ILE A 361 7.49 6.91 17.77
C ILE A 361 6.09 7.44 17.44
N ILE A 362 6.05 8.52 16.66
CA ILE A 362 4.83 9.22 16.30
C ILE A 362 4.49 8.91 14.85
N GLU A 363 3.27 8.43 14.58
CA GLU A 363 2.79 8.35 13.21
C GLU A 363 2.50 9.77 12.69
N ARG A 364 3.22 10.17 11.64
CA ARG A 364 3.11 11.51 11.05
C ARG A 364 2.17 11.49 9.84
N GLN A 365 1.32 12.50 9.72
CA GLN A 365 0.54 12.72 8.49
C GLN A 365 1.43 13.31 7.38
N PRO A 366 1.19 12.97 6.11
CA PRO A 366 1.91 13.57 4.99
C PRO A 366 1.75 15.09 4.97
N THR A 367 2.78 15.79 4.54
CA THR A 367 2.75 17.26 4.41
C THR A 367 3.08 17.66 2.98
N MET A 368 2.51 18.78 2.53
CA MET A 368 2.77 19.34 1.19
C MET A 368 4.16 19.98 1.05
N GLY A 369 5.03 19.86 2.05
CA GLY A 369 6.46 20.12 1.87
C GLY A 369 7.04 19.20 0.80
N ALA A 370 8.22 19.55 0.30
CA ALA A 370 9.01 18.73 -0.60
C ALA A 370 10.43 18.65 -0.06
N GLU A 371 11.17 17.64 -0.50
CA GLU A 371 12.54 17.38 -0.05
C GLU A 371 13.23 16.63 -1.18
N ASP A 372 14.45 17.04 -1.52
CA ASP A 372 15.17 16.47 -2.67
C ASP A 372 15.75 15.07 -2.40
N PHE A 373 15.75 14.61 -1.14
CA PHE A 373 16.01 13.21 -0.77
C PHE A 373 15.22 12.20 -1.63
N ALA A 374 14.05 12.60 -2.14
CA ALA A 374 13.25 11.81 -3.04
C ALA A 374 14.02 11.31 -4.29
N PHE A 375 15.02 12.06 -4.78
CA PHE A 375 15.86 11.61 -5.90
C PHE A 375 16.68 10.36 -5.59
N TYR A 376 17.11 10.18 -4.33
CA TYR A 376 17.74 8.93 -3.92
C TYR A 376 16.73 7.78 -3.90
N GLN A 377 15.47 8.06 -3.51
CA GLN A 377 14.39 7.08 -3.45
C GLN A 377 13.91 6.62 -4.84
N GLU A 378 14.16 7.39 -5.90
CA GLU A 378 13.90 6.96 -7.27
C GLU A 378 14.83 5.80 -7.69
N VAL A 379 16.07 5.77 -7.18
CA VAL A 379 17.08 4.79 -7.59
C VAL A 379 17.25 3.62 -6.62
N ILE A 380 17.04 3.82 -5.31
CA ILE A 380 17.18 2.79 -4.27
C ILE A 380 16.10 2.92 -3.20
N PRO A 381 15.78 1.85 -2.43
CA PRO A 381 14.93 1.97 -1.25
C PRO A 381 15.50 2.99 -0.27
N GLY A 382 14.68 3.96 0.13
CA GLY A 382 15.09 4.97 1.09
C GLY A 382 14.02 5.24 2.15
N TYR A 383 14.47 5.73 3.30
CA TYR A 383 13.59 6.02 4.42
C TYR A 383 13.96 7.33 5.10
N PHE A 384 12.99 8.23 5.16
CA PHE A 384 13.12 9.58 5.69
C PHE A 384 12.19 9.76 6.91
N PHE A 385 12.67 10.43 7.94
CA PHE A 385 11.91 10.64 9.16
C PHE A 385 12.31 11.96 9.81
N VAL A 386 11.53 12.42 10.79
CA VAL A 386 11.91 13.59 11.57
C VAL A 386 12.28 13.24 13.01
N VAL A 387 13.21 13.99 13.57
CA VAL A 387 13.63 13.90 14.98
C VAL A 387 13.17 15.15 15.72
N GLY A 388 12.42 14.95 16.80
CA GLY A 388 11.90 16.05 17.59
C GLY A 388 12.98 16.77 18.39
N MET A 389 12.87 18.09 18.47
CA MET A 389 13.77 18.94 19.25
C MET A 389 13.05 19.85 20.26
N LYS A 390 11.71 19.75 20.34
CA LYS A 390 10.89 20.56 21.25
C LYS A 390 11.17 20.19 22.70
N ASN A 391 11.58 21.18 23.49
CA ASN A 391 11.72 21.07 24.94
C ASN A 391 10.89 22.17 25.59
N GLU A 392 9.86 21.80 26.37
CA GLU A 392 8.94 22.76 27.02
C GLU A 392 9.66 23.73 27.96
N SER A 393 10.83 23.34 28.49
CA SER A 393 11.63 24.20 29.37
C SER A 393 12.43 25.30 28.65
N GLN A 394 12.61 25.20 27.31
CA GLN A 394 13.42 26.13 26.50
C GLN A 394 12.57 27.12 25.69
N GLY A 395 11.25 27.14 25.93
CA GLY A 395 10.30 28.00 25.21
C GLY A 395 9.88 27.45 23.86
N GLU A 396 9.09 28.23 23.13
CA GLU A 396 8.60 27.85 21.81
C GLU A 396 9.72 27.94 20.76
N LEU A 397 9.80 26.91 19.91
CA LEU A 397 10.69 26.88 18.77
C LEU A 397 9.91 27.29 17.52
N GLU A 398 10.49 28.21 16.77
CA GLU A 398 9.93 28.69 15.52
C GLU A 398 10.06 27.63 14.41
N PRO A 399 9.13 27.60 13.44
CA PRO A 399 9.24 26.69 12.31
C PRO A 399 10.47 27.00 11.45
N GLY A 400 10.87 26.02 10.64
CA GLY A 400 11.90 26.21 9.63
C GLY A 400 11.58 27.40 8.72
N HIS A 401 12.63 28.05 8.22
CA HIS A 401 12.60 29.24 7.36
C HIS A 401 12.10 30.51 8.07
N SER A 402 11.96 30.48 9.40
CA SER A 402 11.77 31.67 10.22
C SER A 402 13.11 32.36 10.51
N PRO A 403 13.20 33.70 10.49
CA PRO A 403 14.41 34.40 10.88
C PRO A 403 14.75 34.23 12.38
N ASN A 404 13.81 33.69 13.16
CA ASN A 404 13.95 33.37 14.57
C ASN A 404 14.15 31.85 14.82
N PHE A 405 14.39 31.06 13.77
CA PHE A 405 14.61 29.62 13.89
C PHE A 405 15.81 29.31 14.80
N ARG A 406 15.63 28.32 15.68
CA ARG A 406 16.66 27.85 16.62
C ARG A 406 16.64 26.33 16.68
N VAL A 407 17.81 25.73 16.83
CA VAL A 407 17.97 24.31 17.09
C VAL A 407 18.22 24.10 18.58
N ASN A 408 17.45 23.20 19.20
CA ASN A 408 17.81 22.68 20.52
C ASN A 408 18.92 21.64 20.34
N GLU A 409 20.15 22.00 20.72
CA GLU A 409 21.36 21.19 20.51
C GLU A 409 21.32 19.82 21.19
N ASP A 410 20.48 19.61 22.21
CA ASP A 410 20.26 18.31 22.84
C ASP A 410 19.75 17.25 21.84
N VAL A 411 19.18 17.66 20.69
CA VAL A 411 18.74 16.75 19.63
C VAL A 411 19.89 16.03 18.93
N LEU A 412 21.12 16.59 18.95
CA LEU A 412 22.27 16.08 18.20
C LEU A 412 22.61 14.62 18.56
N LEU A 413 22.55 14.27 19.85
CA LEU A 413 22.82 12.91 20.31
C LEU A 413 21.80 11.88 19.78
N TYR A 414 20.54 12.29 19.60
CA TYR A 414 19.50 11.41 19.08
C TYR A 414 19.70 11.15 17.59
N GLY A 415 19.95 12.20 16.81
CA GLY A 415 20.18 12.06 15.37
C GLY A 415 21.41 11.22 15.05
N ALA A 416 22.54 11.47 15.76
CA ALA A 416 23.75 10.66 15.60
C ALA A 416 23.49 9.18 15.93
N ALA A 417 22.87 8.89 17.08
CA ALA A 417 22.60 7.51 17.48
C ALA A 417 21.62 6.79 16.53
N LEU A 418 20.59 7.49 16.02
CA LEU A 418 19.64 6.93 15.05
C LEU A 418 20.31 6.62 13.71
N HIS A 419 21.17 7.51 13.20
CA HIS A 419 21.95 7.25 11.98
C HIS A 419 22.77 5.96 12.10
N VAL A 420 23.56 5.84 13.17
CA VAL A 420 24.38 4.67 13.41
C VAL A 420 23.51 3.42 13.52
N SER A 421 22.49 3.46 14.39
CA SER A 421 21.67 2.29 14.70
C SER A 421 20.91 1.76 13.48
N LEU A 422 20.38 2.66 12.64
CA LEU A 422 19.70 2.27 11.40
C LEU A 422 20.67 1.64 10.40
N ALA A 423 21.85 2.26 10.23
CA ALA A 423 22.85 1.79 9.29
C ALA A 423 23.46 0.43 9.69
N THR A 424 23.76 0.21 10.97
CA THR A 424 24.43 -1.02 11.43
C THR A 424 23.46 -2.19 11.66
N SER A 425 22.20 -1.93 11.98
CA SER A 425 21.20 -2.98 12.19
C SER A 425 20.62 -3.52 10.86
N SER A 426 21.11 -3.00 9.73
CA SER A 426 20.64 -3.29 8.38
C SER A 426 20.97 -4.69 7.85
N SER A 427 21.73 -5.52 8.59
CA SER A 427 21.96 -6.93 8.26
C SER A 427 20.66 -7.75 8.16
N LYS A 428 19.55 -7.21 8.67
CA LYS A 428 18.19 -7.78 8.62
C LYS A 428 17.36 -7.35 7.42
N ILE A 429 17.84 -6.42 6.58
CA ILE A 429 17.11 -5.97 5.40
C ILE A 429 17.34 -6.98 4.28
N PRO A 430 16.31 -7.63 3.72
CA PRO A 430 16.45 -8.42 2.51
C PRO A 430 16.76 -7.48 1.34
N LEU A 431 18.05 -7.18 1.14
CA LEU A 431 18.56 -6.42 0.01
C LEU A 431 18.43 -7.28 -1.25
N ASN A 432 17.21 -7.41 -1.77
CA ASN A 432 16.91 -8.17 -2.97
C ASN A 432 17.58 -7.48 -4.17
N GLN A 433 18.75 -7.98 -4.58
CA GLN A 433 19.43 -7.56 -5.81
C GLN A 433 18.53 -7.72 -7.05
N CYS A 434 17.55 -8.63 -7.03
CA CYS A 434 16.57 -8.81 -8.10
C CYS A 434 15.64 -7.60 -8.32
N SER A 435 15.34 -6.79 -7.29
CA SER A 435 14.46 -5.62 -7.48
C SER A 435 15.12 -4.54 -8.33
N ARG A 436 16.46 -4.42 -8.28
CA ARG A 436 17.25 -3.51 -9.13
C ARG A 436 17.15 -3.87 -10.60
N LEU A 437 17.19 -5.16 -10.94
CA LEU A 437 17.05 -5.62 -12.32
C LEU A 437 15.64 -5.33 -12.86
N LEU A 438 14.60 -5.62 -12.08
CA LEU A 438 13.21 -5.34 -12.45
C LEU A 438 12.92 -3.84 -12.58
N LYS A 439 13.36 -2.99 -11.64
CA LYS A 439 13.22 -1.52 -11.76
C LYS A 439 14.01 -0.93 -12.93
N SER A 440 15.23 -1.43 -13.19
CA SER A 440 16.00 -0.98 -14.36
C SER A 440 15.37 -1.40 -15.69
N LEU A 441 14.64 -2.53 -15.69
CA LEU A 441 13.89 -3.01 -16.85
C LEU A 441 12.58 -2.24 -17.02
N GLU A 442 11.88 -1.87 -15.94
CA GLU A 442 10.68 -1.00 -15.98
C GLU A 442 11.02 0.41 -16.46
N LEU A 443 12.10 1.02 -15.98
CA LEU A 443 12.54 2.35 -16.44
C LEU A 443 12.93 2.38 -17.93
N LYS A 444 13.55 1.30 -18.44
CA LYS A 444 13.82 1.15 -19.88
C LYS A 444 12.56 0.86 -20.70
N TYR A 445 11.54 0.26 -20.11
CA TYR A 445 10.27 -0.02 -20.78
C TYR A 445 9.42 1.25 -20.93
N ASP A 446 9.48 2.17 -19.95
CA ASP A 446 8.74 3.45 -19.96
C ASP A 446 9.28 4.42 -21.03
N GLU A 447 10.61 4.51 -21.21
CA GLU A 447 11.21 5.30 -22.31
C GLU A 447 10.85 4.78 -23.71
N GLN A 448 10.40 3.52 -23.83
CA GLN A 448 10.09 2.88 -25.11
C GLN A 448 8.60 2.86 -25.44
N CYS A 449 7.72 3.23 -24.48
CA CYS A 449 6.27 3.32 -24.69
C CYS A 449 5.79 4.68 -25.23
N ASP A 450 6.67 5.68 -25.32
CA ASP A 450 6.38 7.02 -25.87
C ASP A 450 6.29 7.08 -27.42
N CYS A 451 6.16 5.95 -28.12
CA CYS A 451 6.14 5.89 -29.59
C CYS A 451 4.96 5.13 -30.19
N TRP A 452 3.75 5.25 -29.62
CA TRP A 452 2.52 4.84 -30.31
C TRP A 452 1.35 5.80 -30.00
N VAL A 453 1.45 7.03 -30.52
CA VAL A 453 0.26 7.89 -30.68
C VAL A 453 -0.36 7.57 -32.03
N LEU A 454 -1.60 7.09 -31.99
CA LEU A 454 -2.48 6.89 -33.15
C LEU A 454 -2.72 8.23 -33.85
N GLU A 455 -2.25 8.39 -35.08
CA GLU A 455 -2.66 9.52 -35.93
C GLU A 455 -4.12 9.35 -36.38
N PRO A 456 -4.96 10.40 -36.31
CA PRO A 456 -6.27 10.37 -36.94
C PRO A 456 -6.15 10.60 -38.44
N PHE A 457 -6.89 9.80 -39.20
CA PHE A 457 -7.23 10.01 -40.60
C PHE A 457 -7.65 11.47 -40.86
N ASP A 458 -6.92 12.17 -41.74
CA ASP A 458 -7.39 13.42 -42.32
C ASP A 458 -7.56 13.27 -43.84
N SER A 459 -8.79 13.53 -44.28
CA SER A 459 -9.22 13.51 -45.66
C SER A 459 -9.40 14.95 -46.13
N SER A 460 -8.42 15.51 -46.83
CA SER A 460 -8.70 16.63 -47.75
C SER A 460 -7.64 16.77 -48.84
N ILE A 461 -8.16 16.76 -50.06
CA ILE A 461 -7.50 17.06 -51.32
C ILE A 461 -7.32 18.58 -51.41
N HIS A 462 -6.12 19.09 -51.65
CA HIS A 462 -5.87 20.13 -52.65
C HIS A 462 -4.37 20.31 -52.97
N SER A 463 -4.08 20.23 -54.26
CA SER A 463 -2.84 20.58 -54.96
C SER A 463 -2.44 22.04 -54.79
N VAL A 464 -1.13 22.36 -54.73
CA VAL A 464 -0.40 23.28 -55.65
C VAL A 464 1.12 23.14 -55.41
N SER A 465 1.84 23.30 -56.52
CA SER A 465 3.23 22.99 -56.86
C SER A 465 4.34 23.98 -56.44
N LYS A 466 5.60 23.49 -56.58
CA LYS A 466 6.93 24.17 -56.74
C LYS A 466 7.65 24.50 -55.41
N SER A 467 8.96 24.28 -55.21
CA SER A 467 10.10 23.95 -56.08
C SER A 467 11.32 23.55 -55.23
N LEU A 468 12.12 22.59 -55.73
CA LEU A 468 13.48 22.20 -55.28
C LEU A 468 14.53 23.31 -55.55
N PRO A 469 15.67 23.33 -54.84
CA PRO A 469 16.86 22.61 -55.33
C PRO A 469 17.69 21.87 -54.26
N SER A 470 18.38 20.82 -54.73
CA SER A 470 19.42 19.97 -54.10
C SER A 470 20.85 20.48 -54.46
N PRO A 471 21.96 19.75 -54.19
CA PRO A 471 22.48 19.08 -52.98
C PRO A 471 24.01 19.32 -52.74
N SER A 472 24.55 18.88 -51.59
CA SER A 472 25.97 18.46 -51.45
C SER A 472 26.15 17.65 -50.16
N SER A 473 26.19 16.32 -50.26
CA SER A 473 27.39 15.47 -50.16
C SER A 473 28.01 15.39 -48.76
N PHE A 474 27.92 14.23 -48.09
CA PHE A 474 29.10 13.46 -47.67
C PHE A 474 28.68 12.05 -47.22
N SER A 475 29.53 11.12 -47.61
CA SER A 475 29.41 9.66 -47.68
C SER A 475 29.71 8.93 -46.38
N ALA A 476 28.96 7.86 -46.12
CA ALA A 476 29.33 6.77 -45.22
C ALA A 476 30.42 5.85 -45.83
N PRO A 477 31.08 5.03 -45.01
CA PRO A 477 31.60 3.75 -45.44
C PRO A 477 30.89 2.57 -44.74
N SER A 478 30.53 1.57 -45.54
CA SER A 478 30.31 0.16 -45.22
C SER A 478 31.18 -0.65 -46.21
N PRO A 479 31.19 -2.01 -46.31
CA PRO A 479 30.61 -3.08 -45.47
C PRO A 479 31.55 -4.32 -45.30
N SER A 480 31.14 -5.32 -44.52
CA SER A 480 31.31 -6.78 -44.80
C SER A 480 30.83 -7.60 -43.60
N CYS A 481 30.25 -8.80 -43.67
CA CYS A 481 29.52 -9.62 -44.64
C CYS A 481 29.20 -10.93 -43.88
N CYS A 482 28.06 -11.59 -44.14
CA CYS A 482 27.73 -13.03 -43.98
C CYS A 482 26.22 -13.19 -43.72
N THR A 483 25.39 -13.25 -44.77
CA THR A 483 24.86 -14.48 -45.41
C THR A 483 23.86 -15.26 -44.56
N SER A 484 22.59 -15.07 -44.86
CA SER A 484 21.45 -15.94 -44.53
C SER A 484 21.43 -17.18 -45.44
N PRO A 485 20.75 -18.25 -45.02
CA PRO A 485 19.90 -18.99 -45.95
C PRO A 485 18.43 -18.95 -45.49
N THR A 486 17.60 -18.67 -46.47
CA THR A 486 16.13 -18.69 -46.44
C THR A 486 15.64 -20.12 -46.24
N THR A 487 14.78 -20.34 -45.24
CA THR A 487 13.95 -21.56 -45.17
C THR A 487 12.52 -21.15 -44.81
N TYR A 488 11.59 -21.43 -45.71
CA TYR A 488 10.15 -21.34 -45.47
C TYR A 488 9.76 -22.33 -44.37
N PHE A 489 9.09 -21.87 -43.31
CA PHE A 489 8.34 -22.72 -42.39
C PHE A 489 6.97 -22.12 -42.10
N THR A 490 5.96 -22.89 -42.50
CA THR A 490 4.55 -22.81 -42.15
C THR A 490 4.33 -22.68 -40.64
N VAL A 491 3.44 -21.77 -40.25
CA VAL A 491 2.95 -21.56 -38.88
C VAL A 491 2.19 -22.80 -38.39
N PRO A 492 2.60 -23.46 -37.30
CA PRO A 492 1.77 -24.46 -36.62
C PRO A 492 0.80 -23.77 -35.66
N SER A 493 -0.48 -24.13 -35.79
CA SER A 493 -1.54 -23.82 -34.84
C SER A 493 -1.20 -24.34 -33.43
N LEU A 494 -1.14 -23.45 -32.44
CA LEU A 494 -1.01 -23.79 -31.03
C LEU A 494 -2.34 -24.30 -30.43
N PRO A 495 -2.31 -25.30 -29.52
CA PRO A 495 -3.50 -25.94 -28.95
C PRO A 495 -4.13 -25.11 -27.82
N LYS A 496 -5.47 -25.09 -27.79
CA LYS A 496 -6.30 -24.52 -26.71
C LYS A 496 -6.05 -25.26 -25.39
N ARG A 497 -5.74 -24.52 -24.32
CA ARG A 497 -5.67 -25.07 -22.94
C ARG A 497 -6.55 -24.28 -21.96
N ARG A 498 -7.67 -24.92 -21.61
CA ARG A 498 -8.44 -24.94 -20.34
C ARG A 498 -8.85 -23.62 -19.67
N GLU A 499 -10.09 -23.22 -19.95
CA GLU A 499 -10.99 -22.49 -19.06
C GLU A 499 -11.28 -23.32 -17.80
N GLY A 500 -10.82 -22.86 -16.64
CA GLY A 500 -11.10 -23.54 -15.36
C GLY A 500 -10.90 -22.69 -14.11
N ARG A 501 -10.43 -21.43 -14.23
CA ARG A 501 -10.22 -20.53 -13.08
C ARG A 501 -11.20 -19.36 -13.01
N PHE A 502 -12.11 -19.22 -13.97
CA PHE A 502 -13.01 -18.06 -14.06
C PHE A 502 -14.40 -18.26 -13.43
N LEU A 503 -14.77 -19.50 -13.08
CA LEU A 503 -16.13 -19.83 -12.61
C LEU A 503 -16.28 -19.77 -11.09
N PHE A 504 -15.24 -20.15 -10.32
CA PHE A 504 -15.24 -20.11 -8.85
C PHE A 504 -15.30 -18.67 -8.31
N TRP A 505 -14.55 -17.75 -8.94
CA TRP A 505 -14.52 -16.33 -8.54
C TRP A 505 -15.85 -15.61 -8.79
N LYS A 506 -16.59 -15.99 -9.84
CA LYS A 506 -17.92 -15.42 -10.14
C LYS A 506 -19.01 -15.83 -9.15
N ILE A 507 -18.89 -17.02 -8.54
CA ILE A 507 -19.83 -17.51 -7.53
C ILE A 507 -19.57 -16.82 -6.17
N VAL A 508 -18.30 -16.69 -5.77
CA VAL A 508 -17.89 -16.00 -4.54
C VAL A 508 -18.26 -14.51 -4.57
N VAL A 509 -18.09 -13.84 -5.71
CA VAL A 509 -18.46 -12.42 -5.89
C VAL A 509 -19.99 -12.21 -5.91
N ARG A 510 -20.78 -13.19 -6.34
CA ARG A 510 -22.26 -13.14 -6.27
C ARG A 510 -22.78 -13.37 -4.85
N PHE A 511 -22.18 -14.30 -4.11
CA PHE A 511 -22.53 -14.56 -2.70
C PHE A 511 -22.31 -13.32 -1.81
N TRP A 512 -21.24 -12.55 -2.06
CA TRP A 512 -20.93 -11.32 -1.32
C TRP A 512 -21.74 -10.08 -1.75
N LYS A 513 -22.43 -10.10 -2.89
CA LYS A 513 -23.29 -9.00 -3.34
C LYS A 513 -24.67 -8.97 -2.64
N CYS A 514 -25.07 -10.06 -1.97
CA CYS A 514 -26.34 -10.14 -1.24
C CYS A 514 -26.33 -9.46 0.14
N PHE A 515 -25.18 -9.00 0.65
CA PHE A 515 -25.06 -8.40 1.99
C PHE A 515 -24.63 -6.93 2.01
N LYS A 516 -24.71 -6.20 0.89
CA LYS A 516 -24.52 -4.74 0.88
C LYS A 516 -25.85 -4.00 1.02
N PRO A 517 -26.03 -3.07 1.98
CA PRO A 517 -27.16 -2.16 1.95
C PRO A 517 -26.99 -1.18 0.78
N ARG A 518 -28.03 -1.00 -0.04
CA ARG A 518 -28.08 0.06 -1.06
C ARG A 518 -28.89 1.25 -0.53
N PRO A 519 -28.46 2.51 -0.79
CA PRO A 519 -29.29 3.68 -0.54
C PRO A 519 -30.41 3.75 -1.58
N CYS A 520 -31.63 4.05 -1.14
CA CYS A 520 -32.74 4.38 -2.03
C CYS A 520 -32.51 5.74 -2.68
N SER A 521 -32.15 5.76 -3.96
CA SER A 521 -32.32 6.93 -4.83
C SER A 521 -33.53 6.70 -5.73
N GLY A 522 -34.69 7.21 -5.32
CA GLY A 522 -35.85 7.29 -6.19
C GLY A 522 -35.58 8.34 -7.27
N THR A 523 -35.45 7.90 -8.53
CA THR A 523 -35.51 8.77 -9.70
C THR A 523 -36.88 8.56 -10.36
N ALA A 524 -37.70 9.60 -10.30
CA ALA A 524 -38.96 9.67 -11.02
C ALA A 524 -38.68 9.71 -12.53
N LYS A 525 -39.28 8.78 -13.28
CA LYS A 525 -39.44 8.90 -14.73
C LYS A 525 -40.78 9.58 -15.01
N ASN A 526 -40.72 10.71 -15.68
CA ASN A 526 -41.86 11.36 -16.32
C ASN A 526 -42.36 10.48 -17.48
N ASP A 527 -43.67 10.28 -17.55
CA ASP A 527 -44.37 9.92 -18.78
C ASP A 527 -45.53 10.92 -18.98
N PRO A 528 -45.81 11.39 -20.21
CA PRO A 528 -46.69 12.52 -20.47
C PRO A 528 -48.11 12.07 -20.83
N LYS A 529 -49.14 12.64 -20.17
CA LYS A 529 -50.50 12.84 -20.72
C LYS A 529 -51.44 13.46 -19.67
N GLY A 530 -52.15 14.53 -20.07
CA GLY A 530 -53.48 14.85 -19.54
C GLY A 530 -53.63 16.14 -18.71
N MET A 531 -54.21 17.17 -19.35
CA MET A 531 -55.15 18.18 -18.84
C MET A 531 -55.05 18.75 -17.39
N ARG A 532 -54.70 20.04 -17.32
CA ARG A 532 -55.32 21.19 -16.57
C ARG A 532 -56.57 20.94 -15.68
N PRO A 533 -56.94 21.92 -14.80
CA PRO A 533 -56.19 22.67 -13.78
C PRO A 533 -56.98 22.72 -12.44
N CYS A 534 -56.46 23.36 -11.38
CA CYS A 534 -57.23 24.27 -10.50
C CYS A 534 -56.40 24.74 -9.30
N GLY A 535 -56.57 26.04 -9.01
CA GLY A 535 -56.32 26.83 -7.78
C GLY A 535 -55.55 26.23 -6.61
N GLY A 536 -54.71 26.97 -5.90
CA GLY A 536 -54.66 28.42 -5.73
C GLY A 536 -53.93 28.70 -4.42
N ASP A 537 -53.32 29.87 -4.39
CA ASP A 537 -53.07 30.75 -3.25
C ASP A 537 -52.27 30.27 -2.02
N ASP A 538 -51.21 31.05 -1.82
CA ASP A 538 -50.95 31.82 -0.60
C ASP A 538 -50.20 31.17 0.57
N SER A 539 -48.90 31.48 0.54
CA SER A 539 -48.32 32.49 1.44
C SER A 539 -47.78 32.06 2.81
N ALA A 540 -46.55 32.54 3.02
CA ALA A 540 -46.09 33.29 4.19
C ALA A 540 -45.47 32.56 5.40
N LYS A 541 -44.21 32.98 5.63
CA LYS A 541 -43.59 33.46 6.87
C LYS A 541 -43.17 32.41 7.92
N MET A 542 -41.87 32.22 8.17
CA MET A 542 -40.93 33.10 8.91
C MET A 542 -41.11 32.98 10.43
N ARG A 543 -40.14 32.38 11.16
CA ARG A 543 -39.20 33.03 12.12
C ARG A 543 -38.55 32.04 13.12
N SER A 544 -37.23 32.23 13.30
CA SER A 544 -36.42 32.24 14.54
C SER A 544 -36.56 31.18 15.65
N GLY A 545 -35.40 30.75 16.19
CA GLY A 545 -35.24 30.66 17.65
C GLY A 545 -34.42 29.48 18.19
N MET A 546 -33.19 29.78 18.59
CA MET A 546 -32.21 29.07 19.43
C MET A 546 -32.75 28.25 20.62
N GLN A 547 -32.15 27.08 20.89
CA GLN A 547 -31.69 26.53 22.20
C GLN A 547 -31.84 24.99 22.35
N SER A 548 -30.72 24.31 22.66
CA SER A 548 -30.59 22.95 23.23
C SER A 548 -30.82 22.99 24.76
N PRO A 549 -31.12 21.90 25.53
CA PRO A 549 -30.47 20.57 25.46
C PRO A 549 -31.29 19.30 25.85
N LEU A 550 -30.70 18.11 25.56
CA LEU A 550 -30.82 16.78 26.21
C LEU A 550 -32.20 16.18 26.61
N GLN A 551 -32.70 15.18 25.87
CA GLN A 551 -32.95 13.78 26.31
C GLN A 551 -33.69 12.97 25.20
N GLY A 552 -33.41 11.67 25.14
CA GLY A 552 -33.48 10.87 23.91
C GLY A 552 -34.81 10.26 23.48
N GLN A 553 -34.77 9.66 22.29
CA GLN A 553 -35.65 8.56 21.88
C GLN A 553 -34.99 7.76 20.75
N HIS A 554 -34.57 6.54 21.07
CA HIS A 554 -34.29 5.49 20.08
C HIS A 554 -35.58 5.22 19.29
N ARG A 555 -35.53 5.39 17.97
CA ARG A 555 -36.57 4.87 17.06
C ARG A 555 -35.99 3.72 16.26
N ALA A 556 -36.40 2.52 16.62
CA ALA A 556 -36.14 1.30 15.86
C ALA A 556 -36.84 1.38 14.49
N VAL A 557 -36.13 1.01 13.43
CA VAL A 557 -36.71 0.73 12.10
C VAL A 557 -36.59 -0.77 11.88
N TYR A 558 -37.74 -1.43 11.71
CA TYR A 558 -37.85 -2.87 11.42
C TYR A 558 -37.37 -3.19 10.00
N TYR A 559 -36.58 -4.25 9.84
CA TYR A 559 -36.32 -4.90 8.55
C TYR A 559 -37.31 -6.07 8.37
N SER A 560 -38.05 -6.10 7.26
CA SER A 560 -38.92 -7.22 6.89
C SER A 560 -38.09 -8.35 6.27
N ALA A 561 -38.34 -9.59 6.70
CA ALA A 561 -37.81 -10.80 6.06
C ALA A 561 -38.49 -11.04 4.69
N MET A 562 -37.76 -11.66 3.76
CA MET A 562 -38.27 -12.11 2.44
C MET A 562 -39.48 -13.03 2.58
N SER A 563 -40.46 -12.93 1.67
CA SER A 563 -41.65 -13.79 1.67
C SER A 563 -41.31 -15.24 1.27
N ALA A 564 -42.21 -16.17 1.60
CA ALA A 564 -42.03 -17.59 1.28
C ALA A 564 -42.07 -17.87 -0.22
N ASP A 565 -42.85 -17.09 -0.98
CA ASP A 565 -43.02 -17.25 -2.42
C ASP A 565 -41.74 -16.90 -3.20
N GLU A 566 -41.01 -15.89 -2.71
CA GLU A 566 -39.74 -15.44 -3.29
C GLU A 566 -38.58 -16.44 -3.02
N ARG A 567 -38.71 -17.30 -2.00
CA ARG A 567 -37.78 -18.42 -1.76
C ARG A 567 -38.05 -19.60 -2.69
N ASP A 568 -39.31 -19.84 -3.04
CA ASP A 568 -39.73 -21.00 -3.83
C ASP A 568 -39.39 -20.83 -5.33
N GLU A 569 -39.51 -19.62 -5.88
CA GLU A 569 -39.07 -19.31 -7.25
C GLU A 569 -37.54 -19.45 -7.42
N ASN A 570 -36.77 -18.96 -6.45
CA ASN A 570 -35.31 -19.06 -6.49
C ASN A 570 -34.83 -20.52 -6.35
N LEU A 571 -35.55 -21.37 -5.61
CA LEU A 571 -35.23 -22.79 -5.50
C LEU A 571 -35.55 -23.55 -6.80
N LYS A 572 -36.63 -23.17 -7.49
CA LYS A 572 -37.02 -23.72 -8.80
C LYS A 572 -35.99 -23.39 -9.89
N GLU A 573 -35.45 -22.18 -9.92
CA GLU A 573 -34.37 -21.82 -10.87
C GLU A 573 -33.06 -22.59 -10.61
N VAL A 574 -32.71 -22.82 -9.35
CA VAL A 574 -31.50 -23.58 -8.99
C VAL A 574 -31.62 -25.06 -9.38
N ILE A 575 -32.80 -25.66 -9.18
CA ILE A 575 -33.10 -27.04 -9.60
C ILE A 575 -33.07 -27.16 -11.13
N PHE A 576 -33.61 -26.17 -11.87
CA PHE A 576 -33.54 -26.11 -13.33
C PHE A 576 -32.10 -26.04 -13.85
N TYR A 577 -31.23 -25.29 -13.18
CA TYR A 577 -29.83 -25.13 -13.58
C TYR A 577 -28.98 -26.38 -13.30
N CYS A 578 -29.22 -27.09 -12.18
CA CYS A 578 -28.53 -28.33 -11.85
C CYS A 578 -28.86 -29.46 -12.84
N ARG A 579 -30.12 -29.53 -13.31
CA ARG A 579 -30.59 -30.52 -14.30
C ARG A 579 -29.97 -30.33 -15.70
N LYS A 580 -29.50 -29.13 -16.01
CA LYS A 580 -28.84 -28.79 -17.29
C LYS A 580 -27.34 -29.11 -17.30
N SER A 581 -26.75 -29.43 -16.15
CA SER A 581 -25.30 -29.69 -16.02
C SER A 581 -24.89 -31.17 -16.02
N SER A 582 -25.85 -32.10 -16.10
CA SER A 582 -25.60 -33.55 -16.04
C SER A 582 -25.79 -34.29 -17.38
N SER A 583 -25.76 -33.61 -18.53
CA SER A 583 -25.87 -34.26 -19.85
C SER A 583 -24.64 -33.98 -20.71
N THR A 584 -23.75 -34.96 -20.80
CA THR A 584 -22.73 -35.05 -21.86
C THR A 584 -22.55 -36.51 -22.29
N GLU A 585 -22.76 -36.70 -23.59
CA GLU A 585 -22.45 -37.81 -24.50
C GLU A 585 -23.51 -38.89 -24.83
N PRO A 586 -23.54 -39.34 -26.11
CA PRO A 586 -24.75 -39.80 -26.80
C PRO A 586 -24.76 -41.31 -27.02
N THR A 587 -25.90 -41.95 -26.78
CA THR A 587 -26.18 -43.31 -27.28
C THR A 587 -27.57 -43.32 -27.88
N GLU A 588 -27.64 -43.57 -29.19
CA GLU A 588 -28.84 -43.92 -29.95
C GLU A 588 -29.48 -45.18 -29.32
N VAL A 589 -30.64 -45.03 -28.68
CA VAL A 589 -31.72 -46.02 -28.67
C VAL A 589 -33.03 -45.26 -28.49
N ASP A 590 -34.01 -45.67 -29.28
CA ASP A 590 -35.35 -45.17 -29.48
C ASP A 590 -36.04 -44.42 -28.32
N ASP A 591 -36.71 -43.32 -28.70
CA ASP A 591 -37.84 -42.74 -28.00
C ASP A 591 -38.81 -43.84 -27.55
N ASP A 592 -38.92 -44.10 -26.25
CA ASP A 592 -40.20 -44.30 -25.53
C ASP A 592 -39.91 -44.61 -24.05
N PHE A 593 -39.82 -43.60 -23.17
CA PHE A 593 -40.16 -43.74 -21.74
C PHE A 593 -40.25 -42.33 -21.10
N SER A 594 -41.36 -41.67 -21.38
CA SER A 594 -41.82 -40.50 -20.64
C SER A 594 -42.36 -40.96 -19.28
N LEU A 595 -41.94 -40.35 -18.17
CA LEU A 595 -42.65 -40.51 -16.89
C LEU A 595 -44.00 -39.76 -16.97
N PRO A 596 -45.12 -40.34 -16.51
CA PRO A 596 -46.44 -39.77 -16.72
C PRO A 596 -46.60 -38.44 -15.98
N THR A 597 -46.93 -37.38 -16.71
CA THR A 597 -47.51 -36.16 -16.13
C THR A 597 -48.97 -36.46 -15.77
N TRP A 598 -49.45 -35.92 -14.65
CA TRP A 598 -50.79 -36.13 -14.06
C TRP A 598 -51.99 -35.64 -14.91
N ASP A 599 -51.83 -35.50 -16.23
CA ASP A 599 -52.87 -35.10 -17.20
C ASP A 599 -52.85 -35.99 -18.47
N ASP A 600 -52.45 -37.27 -18.36
CA ASP A 600 -52.60 -38.29 -19.42
C ASP A 600 -53.80 -39.22 -19.13
N PRO A 601 -54.88 -39.22 -19.94
CA PRO A 601 -56.05 -40.09 -19.73
C PRO A 601 -55.80 -41.58 -19.99
N SER A 602 -54.60 -41.97 -20.42
CA SER A 602 -54.26 -43.35 -20.81
C SER A 602 -53.35 -44.10 -19.84
N LEU A 603 -52.90 -43.46 -18.76
CA LEU A 603 -52.10 -44.08 -17.69
C LEU A 603 -52.90 -44.21 -16.39
N ASN A 604 -54.08 -44.82 -16.50
CA ASN A 604 -54.83 -45.34 -15.37
C ASN A 604 -54.52 -46.83 -15.16
N ASP A 605 -53.23 -47.21 -15.13
CA ASP A 605 -52.82 -48.53 -14.64
C ASP A 605 -52.46 -48.40 -13.16
N SER A 606 -53.43 -47.90 -12.39
CA SER A 606 -53.45 -47.95 -10.92
C SER A 606 -53.73 -49.38 -10.48
N ARG A 607 -52.92 -50.35 -10.91
CA ARG A 607 -52.83 -51.63 -10.21
C ARG A 607 -52.10 -51.36 -8.90
N PRO A 608 -52.65 -51.73 -7.74
CA PRO A 608 -51.89 -51.68 -6.50
C PRO A 608 -50.58 -52.40 -6.74
N MET A 609 -49.46 -51.74 -6.47
CA MET A 609 -48.16 -52.40 -6.55
C MET A 609 -48.24 -53.70 -5.74
N ASP A 610 -47.86 -54.81 -6.35
CA ASP A 610 -47.75 -56.09 -5.66
C ASP A 610 -46.82 -55.94 -4.45
N THR A 611 -47.11 -56.64 -3.36
CA THR A 611 -46.38 -56.57 -2.09
C THR A 611 -44.87 -56.77 -2.24
N GLN A 612 -44.43 -57.52 -3.25
CA GLN A 612 -43.03 -57.69 -3.60
C GLN A 612 -42.43 -56.43 -4.26
N GLY A 613 -43.16 -55.76 -5.14
CA GLY A 613 -42.75 -54.50 -5.76
C GLY A 613 -42.65 -53.34 -4.75
N GLN A 614 -43.51 -53.31 -3.73
CA GLN A 614 -43.41 -52.33 -2.62
C GLN A 614 -42.17 -52.57 -1.76
N GLU A 615 -41.83 -53.83 -1.49
CA GLU A 615 -40.61 -54.17 -0.75
C GLU A 615 -39.34 -53.84 -1.52
N GLU A 616 -39.32 -54.08 -2.84
CA GLU A 616 -38.18 -53.75 -3.70
C GLU A 616 -37.97 -52.24 -3.76
N LEU A 617 -39.04 -51.45 -3.90
CA LEU A 617 -38.97 -49.99 -3.89
C LEU A 617 -38.41 -49.45 -2.57
N VAL A 618 -38.88 -49.96 -1.42
CA VAL A 618 -38.35 -49.50 -0.12
C VAL A 618 -36.92 -49.95 0.13
N ARG A 619 -36.52 -51.15 -0.31
CA ARG A 619 -35.10 -51.56 -0.28
C ARG A 619 -34.23 -50.67 -1.17
N GLU A 620 -34.74 -50.27 -2.34
CA GLU A 620 -34.03 -49.35 -3.23
C GLU A 620 -33.91 -47.94 -2.61
N MET A 621 -34.98 -47.44 -1.99
CA MET A 621 -34.97 -46.18 -1.25
C MET A 621 -34.00 -46.21 -0.06
N GLU A 622 -34.00 -47.27 0.75
CA GLU A 622 -33.06 -47.46 1.87
C GLU A 622 -31.61 -47.49 1.37
N LYS A 623 -31.34 -48.19 0.26
CA LYS A 623 -30.00 -48.28 -0.33
C LYS A 623 -29.54 -46.93 -0.90
N SER A 624 -30.42 -46.23 -1.62
CA SER A 624 -30.16 -44.89 -2.18
C SER A 624 -29.89 -43.89 -1.06
N GLN A 625 -30.72 -43.89 -0.02
CA GLN A 625 -30.54 -43.04 1.16
C GLN A 625 -29.24 -43.35 1.91
N ALA A 626 -28.91 -44.63 2.13
CA ALA A 626 -27.66 -45.02 2.79
C ALA A 626 -26.44 -44.54 1.98
N GLN A 627 -26.51 -44.59 0.65
CA GLN A 627 -25.47 -44.09 -0.23
C GLN A 627 -25.37 -42.56 -0.19
N GLN A 628 -26.49 -41.84 -0.26
CA GLN A 628 -26.52 -40.38 -0.14
C GLN A 628 -26.01 -39.90 1.23
N SER A 629 -26.43 -40.57 2.31
CA SER A 629 -25.98 -40.28 3.68
C SER A 629 -24.46 -40.40 3.82
N ARG A 630 -23.87 -41.47 3.26
CA ARG A 630 -22.41 -41.65 3.24
C ARG A 630 -21.71 -40.57 2.41
N LEU A 631 -22.25 -40.23 1.23
CA LEU A 631 -21.68 -39.18 0.38
C LEU A 631 -21.64 -37.83 1.10
N TRP A 632 -22.73 -37.43 1.74
CA TRP A 632 -22.79 -36.16 2.48
C TRP A 632 -21.85 -36.16 3.69
N ARG A 633 -21.82 -37.23 4.50
CA ARG A 633 -20.88 -37.35 5.62
C ARG A 633 -19.42 -37.22 5.19
N VAL A 634 -19.05 -37.87 4.08
CA VAL A 634 -17.69 -37.78 3.51
C VAL A 634 -17.38 -36.37 2.99
N LEU A 635 -18.32 -35.74 2.29
CA LEU A 635 -18.13 -34.39 1.76
C LEU A 635 -17.92 -33.34 2.86
N PHE A 636 -18.72 -33.39 3.93
CA PHE A 636 -18.56 -32.51 5.08
C PHE A 636 -17.27 -32.80 5.86
N ALA A 637 -16.92 -34.08 6.03
CA ALA A 637 -15.66 -34.46 6.67
C ALA A 637 -14.43 -33.94 5.89
N LEU A 638 -14.45 -33.99 4.54
CA LEU A 638 -13.40 -33.44 3.70
C LEU A 638 -13.29 -31.91 3.84
N LEU A 639 -14.42 -31.21 3.93
CA LEU A 639 -14.43 -29.77 4.14
C LEU A 639 -13.80 -29.40 5.48
N LEU A 640 -14.17 -30.08 6.57
CA LEU A 640 -13.58 -29.87 7.89
C LEU A 640 -12.08 -30.25 7.91
N PHE A 641 -11.69 -31.29 7.16
CA PHE A 641 -10.29 -31.69 7.03
C PHE A 641 -9.44 -30.60 6.36
N CYS A 642 -9.93 -29.97 5.29
CA CYS A 642 -9.24 -28.84 4.65
C CYS A 642 -9.02 -27.67 5.63
N PHE A 643 -10.01 -27.38 6.49
CA PHE A 643 -9.87 -26.36 7.54
C PHE A 643 -8.85 -26.76 8.61
N ALA A 644 -8.82 -28.02 9.03
CA ALA A 644 -7.81 -28.51 9.97
C ALA A 644 -6.38 -28.42 9.40
N VAL A 645 -6.20 -28.73 8.11
CA VAL A 645 -4.90 -28.57 7.43
C VAL A 645 -4.48 -27.10 7.35
N PHE A 646 -5.41 -26.19 7.09
CA PHE A 646 -5.14 -24.75 7.13
C PHE A 646 -4.68 -24.30 8.53
N LEU A 647 -5.31 -24.80 9.60
CA LEU A 647 -4.90 -24.50 10.97
C LEU A 647 -3.53 -25.12 11.33
N LEU A 648 -3.22 -26.31 10.84
CA LEU A 648 -1.88 -26.90 11.01
C LEU A 648 -0.81 -26.07 10.30
N TYR A 649 -1.11 -25.57 9.10
CA TYR A 649 -0.23 -24.62 8.41
C TYR A 649 -0.07 -23.33 9.22
N SER A 650 -1.17 -22.78 9.78
CA SER A 650 -1.15 -21.62 10.68
C SER A 650 -0.21 -21.85 11.87
N ILE A 651 -0.34 -22.99 12.55
CA ILE A 651 0.53 -23.38 13.68
C ILE A 651 1.99 -23.48 13.26
N CYS A 652 2.29 -24.16 12.15
CA CYS A 652 3.66 -24.29 11.65
C CYS A 652 4.27 -22.92 11.35
N GLN A 653 3.51 -22.04 10.71
CA GLN A 653 3.96 -20.68 10.46
C GLN A 653 4.17 -19.92 11.76
N GLN A 654 3.25 -19.99 12.72
CA GLN A 654 3.40 -19.29 13.99
C GLN A 654 4.57 -19.81 14.84
N VAL A 655 5.02 -21.06 14.65
CA VAL A 655 6.20 -21.62 15.33
C VAL A 655 7.51 -21.21 14.62
N LEU A 656 7.54 -21.27 13.29
CA LEU A 656 8.75 -21.00 12.49
C LEU A 656 9.01 -19.51 12.33
N SER A 657 7.95 -18.78 12.01
CA SER A 657 7.92 -17.35 11.75
C SER A 657 6.71 -16.79 12.48
N PRO A 658 6.78 -16.69 13.82
CA PRO A 658 5.70 -16.06 14.56
C PRO A 658 5.42 -14.69 13.89
N TRP A 659 4.15 -14.27 13.90
CA TRP A 659 3.72 -12.94 13.44
C TRP A 659 3.69 -12.67 11.91
N GLU A 660 3.99 -13.63 11.02
CA GLU A 660 3.81 -13.41 9.56
C GLU A 660 2.33 -13.43 9.11
N LEU A 661 1.47 -14.16 9.82
CA LEU A 661 0.05 -14.25 9.48
C LEU A 661 -0.71 -12.99 9.91
N ARG A 662 -1.18 -12.22 8.92
CA ARG A 662 -1.83 -10.90 9.05
C ARG A 662 -2.91 -10.78 10.15
N TYR A 663 -3.60 -11.87 10.51
CA TYR A 663 -4.63 -11.82 11.56
C TYR A 663 -4.11 -12.02 12.99
N HIS A 664 -2.96 -12.69 13.15
CA HIS A 664 -2.28 -12.79 14.45
C HIS A 664 -1.66 -11.46 14.87
N ALA A 665 -1.27 -10.65 13.89
CA ALA A 665 -0.80 -9.29 14.08
C ALA A 665 -1.81 -8.40 14.84
N TYR A 666 -3.12 -8.70 14.77
CA TYR A 666 -4.15 -7.91 15.46
C TYR A 666 -4.17 -8.10 16.97
N PHE A 667 -3.72 -9.25 17.48
CA PHE A 667 -3.77 -9.59 18.90
C PHE A 667 -2.42 -9.36 19.61
N MET A 668 -1.43 -8.77 18.92
CA MET A 668 -0.04 -8.68 19.41
C MET A 668 0.12 -7.90 20.71
N GLU A 669 -0.74 -6.93 20.99
CA GLU A 669 -0.64 -6.12 22.21
C GLU A 669 -1.21 -6.84 23.45
N GLU A 670 -2.05 -7.87 23.27
CA GLU A 670 -2.78 -8.52 24.38
C GLU A 670 -2.55 -10.04 24.51
N MET A 671 -2.05 -10.72 23.48
CA MET A 671 -1.90 -12.18 23.47
C MET A 671 -0.48 -12.65 23.11
N LEU A 672 0.05 -13.53 23.96
CA LEU A 672 1.31 -14.23 23.69
C LEU A 672 1.14 -15.27 22.57
N SER A 673 2.15 -15.43 21.72
CA SER A 673 2.14 -16.39 20.60
C SER A 673 1.72 -17.82 20.99
N TRP A 674 2.16 -18.31 22.15
CA TRP A 674 1.84 -19.65 22.62
C TRP A 674 0.34 -19.85 22.89
N MET A 675 -0.38 -18.78 23.28
CA MET A 675 -1.82 -18.83 23.53
C MET A 675 -2.58 -19.02 22.22
N ILE A 676 -2.12 -18.37 21.15
CA ILE A 676 -2.72 -18.51 19.82
C ILE A 676 -2.42 -19.90 19.25
N ILE A 677 -1.17 -20.36 19.37
CA ILE A 677 -0.78 -21.73 18.99
C ILE A 677 -1.65 -22.75 19.72
N SER A 678 -1.89 -22.56 21.02
CA SER A 678 -2.74 -23.45 21.83
C SER A 678 -4.21 -23.42 21.39
N ALA A 679 -4.73 -22.25 21.03
CA ALA A 679 -6.09 -22.10 20.52
C ALA A 679 -6.26 -22.76 19.14
N ASP A 680 -5.29 -22.60 18.24
CA ASP A 680 -5.32 -23.26 16.92
C ASP A 680 -5.22 -24.79 17.08
N TRP A 681 -4.38 -25.30 18.00
CA TRP A 681 -4.33 -26.73 18.31
C TRP A 681 -5.66 -27.26 18.84
N LEU A 682 -6.31 -26.51 19.75
CA LEU A 682 -7.62 -26.87 20.26
C LEU A 682 -8.67 -26.86 19.13
N ALA A 683 -8.58 -25.94 18.17
CA ALA A 683 -9.45 -25.90 16.99
C ALA A 683 -9.22 -27.10 16.06
N VAL A 684 -7.97 -27.53 15.87
CA VAL A 684 -7.64 -28.78 15.14
C VAL A 684 -8.25 -29.99 15.84
N VAL A 685 -8.21 -30.07 17.17
CA VAL A 685 -8.85 -31.15 17.95
C VAL A 685 -10.37 -31.11 17.80
N THR A 686 -10.98 -29.92 17.82
CA THR A 686 -12.41 -29.73 17.56
C THR A 686 -12.79 -30.30 16.20
N TYR A 687 -12.12 -29.89 15.13
CA TYR A 687 -12.41 -30.39 13.79
C TYR A 687 -12.14 -31.88 13.63
N SER A 688 -11.05 -32.39 14.21
CA SER A 688 -10.73 -33.82 14.17
C SER A 688 -11.81 -34.66 14.86
N SER A 689 -12.35 -34.18 15.98
CA SER A 689 -13.45 -34.84 16.69
C SER A 689 -14.75 -34.86 15.85
N ALA A 690 -15.07 -33.74 15.17
CA ALA A 690 -16.20 -33.70 14.24
C ALA A 690 -16.02 -34.65 13.04
N ILE A 691 -14.82 -34.70 12.45
CA ILE A 691 -14.50 -35.60 11.34
C ILE A 691 -14.67 -37.07 11.75
N ILE A 692 -14.14 -37.44 12.93
CA ILE A 692 -14.31 -38.79 13.48
C ILE A 692 -15.80 -39.09 13.71
N GLY A 693 -16.56 -38.15 14.27
CA GLY A 693 -18.00 -38.29 14.48
C GLY A 693 -18.81 -38.44 13.20
N LEU A 694 -18.37 -37.83 12.09
CA LEU A 694 -19.04 -37.94 10.78
C LEU A 694 -18.69 -39.24 10.04
N LEU A 695 -17.43 -39.70 10.12
CA LEU A 695 -16.93 -40.84 9.35
C LEU A 695 -17.06 -42.19 10.07
N HIS A 696 -17.10 -42.21 11.40
CA HIS A 696 -17.05 -43.44 12.17
C HIS A 696 -18.45 -43.95 12.53
N ASP A 697 -18.86 -45.06 11.91
CA ASP A 697 -20.15 -45.72 12.14
C ASP A 697 -20.10 -46.60 13.41
N SER A 698 -20.04 -45.95 14.58
CA SER A 698 -20.00 -46.62 15.89
C SER A 698 -21.03 -46.06 16.84
N LYS A 699 -21.43 -46.83 17.86
CA LYS A 699 -22.32 -46.39 18.95
C LYS A 699 -21.92 -45.07 19.63
N HIS A 700 -20.67 -44.62 19.46
CA HIS A 700 -20.11 -43.43 20.10
C HIS A 700 -19.95 -42.24 19.14
N HIS A 701 -20.39 -42.32 17.87
CA HIS A 701 -20.24 -41.25 16.88
C HIS A 701 -20.82 -39.91 17.38
N ARG A 702 -22.00 -39.94 17.99
CA ARG A 702 -22.66 -38.76 18.55
C ARG A 702 -21.89 -38.13 19.71
N GLN A 703 -21.15 -38.91 20.50
CA GLN A 703 -20.31 -38.40 21.58
C GLN A 703 -19.14 -37.56 21.03
N TRP A 704 -18.53 -38.01 19.93
CA TRP A 704 -17.47 -37.25 19.26
C TRP A 704 -17.95 -35.90 18.71
N ILE A 705 -19.17 -35.86 18.16
CA ILE A 705 -19.75 -34.60 17.70
C ILE A 705 -20.08 -33.67 18.90
N TRP A 706 -20.54 -34.21 20.03
CA TRP A 706 -20.73 -33.42 21.25
C TRP A 706 -19.42 -32.89 21.84
N TYR A 707 -18.33 -33.68 21.82
CA TYR A 707 -17.00 -33.20 22.23
C TYR A 707 -16.48 -32.08 21.32
N SER A 708 -16.73 -32.20 20.00
CA SER A 708 -16.46 -31.12 19.06
C SER A 708 -17.26 -29.86 19.39
N LEU A 709 -18.55 -29.99 19.72
CA LEU A 709 -19.36 -28.82 20.04
C LEU A 709 -18.87 -28.13 21.33
N PHE A 710 -18.59 -28.91 22.38
CA PHE A 710 -18.11 -28.38 23.65
C PHE A 710 -16.77 -27.63 23.50
N SER A 711 -15.79 -28.25 22.83
CA SER A 711 -14.50 -27.61 22.54
C SER A 711 -14.65 -26.36 21.65
N GLY A 712 -15.56 -26.41 20.67
CA GLY A 712 -15.90 -25.26 19.83
C GLY A 712 -16.51 -24.09 20.61
N ILE A 713 -17.35 -24.34 21.62
CA ILE A 713 -17.92 -23.30 22.49
C ILE A 713 -16.83 -22.64 23.34
N VAL A 714 -15.91 -23.43 23.90
CA VAL A 714 -14.78 -22.91 24.69
C VAL A 714 -13.90 -22.00 23.84
N LEU A 715 -13.58 -22.42 22.61
CA LEU A 715 -12.84 -21.60 21.65
C LEU A 715 -13.59 -20.34 21.24
N ALA A 716 -14.90 -20.44 21.02
CA ALA A 716 -15.73 -19.29 20.68
C ALA A 716 -15.72 -18.24 21.79
N ALA A 717 -15.86 -18.67 23.05
CA ALA A 717 -15.81 -17.79 24.20
C ALA A 717 -14.43 -17.13 24.36
N PHE A 718 -13.36 -17.91 24.19
CA PHE A 718 -11.98 -17.42 24.23
C PHE A 718 -11.75 -16.32 23.17
N TRP A 719 -12.07 -16.57 21.91
CA TRP A 719 -11.85 -15.60 20.84
C TRP A 719 -12.79 -14.40 20.95
N LEU A 720 -14.05 -14.59 21.37
CA LEU A 720 -14.99 -13.48 21.56
C LEU A 720 -14.53 -12.54 22.67
N TYR A 721 -13.97 -13.06 23.76
CA TYR A 721 -13.42 -12.26 24.84
C TYR A 721 -12.31 -11.31 24.36
N TYR A 722 -11.37 -11.81 23.56
CA TYR A 722 -10.29 -10.99 23.00
C TYR A 722 -10.77 -10.06 21.88
N MET A 723 -11.71 -10.51 21.04
CA MET A 723 -12.29 -9.65 20.01
C MET A 723 -13.04 -8.44 20.59
N LEU A 724 -13.70 -8.59 21.74
CA LEU A 724 -14.38 -7.48 22.42
C LEU A 724 -13.43 -6.45 23.03
N ARG A 725 -12.14 -6.80 23.20
CA ARG A 725 -11.10 -5.90 23.72
C ARG A 725 -10.34 -5.16 22.64
N LEU A 726 -10.50 -5.55 21.38
CA LEU A 726 -9.86 -4.84 20.27
C LEU A 726 -10.41 -3.41 20.17
N PRO A 727 -9.55 -2.39 20.00
CA PRO A 727 -9.95 -0.98 19.94
C PRO A 727 -10.84 -0.66 18.73
N ARG A 728 -10.83 -1.49 17.69
CA ARG A 728 -11.75 -1.45 16.56
C ARG A 728 -12.20 -2.85 16.20
N PHE A 729 -13.51 -3.05 16.04
CA PHE A 729 -14.07 -4.32 15.59
C PHE A 729 -13.68 -4.59 14.13
N ARG A 730 -13.25 -5.83 13.86
CA ARG A 730 -12.68 -6.25 12.57
C ARG A 730 -13.40 -7.49 12.07
N TRP A 731 -14.05 -7.37 10.91
CA TRP A 731 -14.85 -8.44 10.32
C TRP A 731 -14.00 -9.60 9.76
N ASP A 732 -12.73 -9.34 9.43
CA ASP A 732 -11.80 -10.31 8.86
C ASP A 732 -11.36 -11.42 9.84
N VAL A 733 -11.62 -11.26 11.14
CA VAL A 733 -11.28 -12.25 12.19
C VAL A 733 -12.49 -12.94 12.81
N ILE A 734 -13.70 -12.65 12.33
CA ILE A 734 -14.94 -13.22 12.88
C ILE A 734 -15.01 -14.75 12.77
N TRP A 735 -14.26 -15.34 11.85
CA TRP A 735 -14.19 -16.78 11.69
C TRP A 735 -13.45 -17.49 12.84
N LEU A 736 -12.68 -16.79 13.68
CA LEU A 736 -11.99 -17.38 14.83
C LEU A 736 -12.98 -17.92 15.88
N PRO A 737 -13.94 -17.12 16.40
CA PRO A 737 -14.93 -17.64 17.33
C PRO A 737 -15.98 -18.52 16.67
N PHE A 738 -16.39 -18.21 15.43
CA PHE A 738 -17.52 -18.89 14.79
C PHE A 738 -17.12 -20.08 13.91
N GLY A 739 -15.87 -20.20 13.46
CA GLY A 739 -15.43 -21.26 12.56
C GLY A 739 -15.53 -22.65 13.19
N PRO A 740 -14.82 -22.94 14.29
CA PRO A 740 -14.88 -24.25 14.94
C PRO A 740 -16.29 -24.58 15.45
N LEU A 741 -16.98 -23.57 16.00
CA LEU A 741 -18.34 -23.72 16.51
C LEU A 741 -19.35 -24.03 15.39
N SER A 742 -19.29 -23.30 14.27
CA SER A 742 -20.18 -23.55 13.11
C SER A 742 -19.89 -24.90 12.46
N GLY A 743 -18.63 -25.32 12.36
CA GLY A 743 -18.27 -26.65 11.88
C GLY A 743 -18.86 -27.77 12.73
N ALA A 744 -18.78 -27.64 14.07
CA ALA A 744 -19.38 -28.60 14.99
C ALA A 744 -20.92 -28.61 14.94
N ALA A 745 -21.54 -27.44 14.87
CA ALA A 745 -23.00 -27.31 14.76
C ALA A 745 -23.52 -27.88 13.43
N LEU A 746 -22.81 -27.63 12.33
CA LEU A 746 -23.13 -28.19 11.02
C LEU A 746 -23.01 -29.72 11.03
N ALA A 747 -21.98 -30.28 11.67
CA ALA A 747 -21.84 -31.72 11.83
C ALA A 747 -23.01 -32.34 12.61
N LEU A 748 -23.48 -31.70 13.69
CA LEU A 748 -24.68 -32.14 14.42
C LEU A 748 -25.95 -32.05 13.58
N TYR A 749 -26.10 -30.97 12.82
CA TYR A 749 -27.26 -30.76 11.97
C TYR A 749 -27.34 -31.79 10.85
N VAL A 750 -26.21 -32.06 10.17
CA VAL A 750 -26.12 -33.09 9.15
C VAL A 750 -26.39 -34.47 9.74
N ASP A 751 -25.85 -34.79 10.92
CA ASP A 751 -26.12 -36.06 11.60
C ASP A 751 -27.61 -36.21 11.94
N HIS A 752 -28.26 -35.15 12.39
CA HIS A 752 -29.69 -35.12 12.72
C HIS A 752 -30.56 -35.33 11.47
N LEU A 753 -30.35 -34.56 10.40
CA LEU A 753 -31.11 -34.69 9.15
C LEU A 753 -30.98 -36.09 8.54
N LEU A 754 -29.78 -36.65 8.57
CA LEU A 754 -29.56 -38.00 8.06
C LEU A 754 -30.27 -39.06 8.90
N THR A 755 -30.35 -38.86 10.22
CA THR A 755 -31.09 -39.74 11.13
C THR A 755 -32.60 -39.62 10.93
N GLU A 756 -33.12 -38.40 10.84
CA GLU A 756 -34.55 -38.13 10.63
C GLU A 756 -35.03 -38.72 9.31
N SER A 757 -34.28 -38.53 8.24
CA SER A 757 -34.62 -39.15 6.95
C SER A 757 -34.67 -40.68 7.07
N SER A 758 -33.75 -41.30 7.83
CA SER A 758 -33.74 -42.76 8.02
C SER A 758 -34.95 -43.22 8.83
N GLU A 759 -35.39 -42.43 9.82
CA GLU A 759 -36.60 -42.71 10.58
C GLU A 759 -37.87 -42.57 9.73
N GLU A 760 -37.94 -41.63 8.79
CA GLU A 760 -39.06 -41.50 7.85
C GLU A 760 -39.18 -42.72 6.93
N ILE A 761 -38.06 -43.22 6.39
CA ILE A 761 -38.07 -44.46 5.59
C ILE A 761 -38.47 -45.66 6.45
N ARG A 762 -38.05 -45.70 7.73
CA ARG A 762 -38.49 -46.74 8.67
C ARG A 762 -39.98 -46.64 9.01
N LYS A 763 -40.53 -45.43 9.13
CA LYS A 763 -41.97 -45.21 9.31
C LYS A 763 -42.75 -45.63 8.08
N LEU A 764 -42.29 -45.31 6.88
CA LEU A 764 -42.86 -45.78 5.61
C LEU A 764 -42.93 -47.31 5.56
N ARG A 765 -41.84 -48.00 5.94
CA ARG A 765 -41.83 -49.46 6.10
C ARG A 765 -42.90 -49.94 7.10
N GLY A 766 -43.01 -49.29 8.26
CA GLY A 766 -44.04 -49.61 9.26
C GLY A 766 -45.48 -49.38 8.78
N TYR A 767 -45.74 -48.32 8.01
CA TYR A 767 -47.04 -48.06 7.41
C TYR A 767 -47.41 -49.15 6.39
N MET A 768 -46.46 -49.57 5.55
CA MET A 768 -46.68 -50.65 4.59
C MET A 768 -46.88 -52.01 5.26
N GLU A 769 -46.17 -52.30 6.36
CA GLU A 769 -46.38 -53.52 7.15
C GLU A 769 -47.76 -53.53 7.82
N MET A 770 -48.21 -52.39 8.36
CA MET A 770 -49.56 -52.24 8.94
C MET A 770 -50.67 -52.36 7.89
N GLU A 771 -50.48 -51.79 6.69
CA GLU A 771 -51.41 -51.95 5.57
C GLU A 771 -51.48 -53.41 5.10
N ARG A 772 -50.35 -54.13 5.12
CA ARG A 772 -50.30 -55.56 4.82
C ARG A 772 -51.06 -56.41 5.86
N GLU A 773 -50.96 -56.07 7.14
CA GLU A 773 -51.74 -56.74 8.21
C GLU A 773 -53.25 -56.43 8.10
N LEU A 774 -53.63 -55.21 7.72
CA LEU A 774 -55.03 -54.81 7.50
C LEU A 774 -55.66 -55.44 6.24
N VAL A 775 -54.87 -55.78 5.24
CA VAL A 775 -55.32 -56.49 4.02
C VAL A 775 -55.39 -58.02 4.23
N GLN A 776 -54.67 -58.56 5.21
CA GLN A 776 -54.69 -59.99 5.56
C GLN A 776 -55.74 -60.37 6.63
N ALA A 777 -56.20 -59.41 7.43
CA ALA A 777 -57.32 -59.55 8.38
C ALA A 777 -58.68 -59.35 7.69
#